data_AF-K5D7E7-F1
#
_entry.id   AF-K5D7E7-F1
#
_cell.length_a   1.000
_cell.length_b   1.000
_cell.length_c   1.000
_cell.angle_alpha   90.00
_cell.angle_beta   90.00
_cell.angle_gamma   90.00
#
_symmetry.space_group_name_H-M   'P 1'
#
loop_
_entity.id
_entity.type
_entity.pdbx_description
1 polymer ?
#
loop_
_entity_poly.entity_id
_entity_poly.type
_entity_poly.pdbx_seq_one_letter_code
_entity_poly.pdbx_strand_id
1 'polypeptide(L)'
;MNGTMKIIFSLCFCVLASLQVIRAGNGYDLLPQYIVFNSSASSLPLVKNGVASPIYIDEQDWRGVQHAASDLIADVKRVSSAQAELIHSVDVSGLLNQSNGLTGTRKGIIVGTIGKSRIIDQLIDQKKLDVKDIKGTWESFVTTTIDGNLVIAGSDKRGTIYGIYDLCEKMGVSPWYWWADVPVTQQKEIYVTEGRYVMPSPKVKYRGIFINDEHPSFASWGREKFGGLNSKLYVHMFELLLRLKANYLWPAMWANAFNEDDPMNPVLADEYGIVMGTSHHEPMMRAHKEYTKRRKEVGPWDYANNRERIDQFFREGLERNKKFENIVTIGMRGDGDSPMGKGDDVENVRVLEEVIKGQRAIIEEVYQTNPAEVPQLWAIFTEVQRYYDAGFTVPEDVTLLFCDNNWGQIRRTGPKEELKRPGGMGLYYHIDMNGGPANDRWVNTTTVPKLREQLNLAYQSGIDRIWIINVGDLKPKEYPIDFIMRYAWNPDAIKVGDEASYTLAWAESIFGKNYAAEIADIVATYSNYHLTRKAEVQNPLIFSHVNFNESDRQLAQWHRLVRRAEVLEYKLPEEVRDAYYQLVLYPAKAAAGVAEMYIAAGKNNLYAKQQRLQANYWYERACVLFEQDRKMSDYYNHCVADGKWKYMMSDNHIGYISWPIPKKNELPPFQVVKPASRSSMGVALEGSEQAYPAANVATASLPLFQPIAGSDSYYIDVFNRGKGVLEGKVEAVPSESWIKVNTEKSVEGIDEIRLRVTIDWKQLPAGRHQGCVNIRHSSAVVDVMVDALNFQIPDHSQKLYGGSGEFSMMAVGYSRIHAGKYAQWVEAPGLGREQSCMLINNVLAPSATLKKGCLQKIDQLPSMEYDFFLPEPTDFKLALGILPTQDINPARGLRMAVSIDGGEPVIIDMRKNMNNIFKEYTPESLSRSKKLKPLPEVDRKFVLAGYGKPRRSDILDGLRWVDQQMDRLEAGVHTLKIIMIDPELVLEKIVVNPDNAHYSYMGKPSVEL
;
A
#
# COMPACT_ATOMS: atom_id res chain seq x y z
N MET A 1 -15.11 -33.70 73.81
CA MET A 1 -14.41 -34.57 72.84
C MET A 1 -14.07 -33.73 71.62
N ASN A 2 -12.80 -33.80 71.19
CA ASN A 2 -12.20 -33.55 69.86
C ASN A 2 -12.93 -32.54 68.94
N GLY A 3 -12.35 -31.40 68.52
CA GLY A 3 -11.03 -31.25 67.86
C GLY A 3 -11.26 -31.26 66.34
N THR A 4 -10.70 -30.42 65.48
CA THR A 4 -9.58 -29.43 65.53
C THR A 4 -9.97 -28.32 64.50
N MET A 5 -9.36 -27.15 64.27
CA MET A 5 -8.05 -26.58 64.59
C MET A 5 -8.13 -25.02 64.53
N LYS A 6 -7.13 -24.30 65.04
CA LYS A 6 -6.93 -22.86 64.76
C LYS A 6 -5.71 -22.67 63.84
N ILE A 7 -5.87 -21.93 62.74
CA ILE A 7 -4.76 -21.45 61.92
C ILE A 7 -4.38 -20.03 62.38
N ILE A 8 -3.08 -19.79 62.53
CA ILE A 8 -2.52 -18.51 62.97
C ILE A 8 -2.40 -17.59 61.75
N PHE A 9 -3.01 -16.40 61.82
CA PHE A 9 -2.74 -15.30 60.90
C PHE A 9 -1.60 -14.43 61.45
N SER A 10 -0.43 -14.46 60.82
CA SER A 10 0.60 -13.43 61.03
C SER A 10 0.45 -12.35 59.95
N LEU A 11 0.17 -11.11 60.39
CA LEU A 11 0.16 -9.94 59.53
C LEU A 11 1.60 -9.51 59.19
N CYS A 12 2.00 -9.66 57.93
CA CYS A 12 3.13 -8.93 57.36
C CYS A 12 2.64 -8.16 56.13
N PHE A 13 2.17 -6.93 56.35
CA PHE A 13 1.60 -6.07 55.32
C PHE A 13 2.72 -5.31 54.56
N CYS A 14 3.49 -6.03 53.75
CA CYS A 14 4.36 -5.38 52.76
C CYS A 14 3.51 -4.97 51.55
N VAL A 15 3.05 -3.71 51.52
CA VAL A 15 2.43 -3.12 50.32
C VAL A 15 3.51 -2.83 49.29
N LEU A 16 3.95 -3.88 48.58
CA LEU A 16 4.51 -3.71 47.25
C LEU A 16 3.35 -3.35 46.33
N ALA A 17 3.15 -2.04 46.13
CA ALA A 17 2.28 -1.54 45.08
C ALA A 17 2.84 -1.98 43.73
N SER A 18 2.34 -3.11 43.21
CA SER A 18 2.62 -3.54 41.85
C SER A 18 1.97 -2.55 40.89
N LEU A 19 2.70 -1.50 40.53
CA LEU A 19 2.35 -0.60 39.42
C LEU A 19 1.91 -1.46 38.23
N GLN A 20 0.66 -1.30 37.80
CA GLN A 20 0.16 -2.03 36.64
C GLN A 20 1.04 -1.67 35.44
N VAL A 21 1.78 -2.64 34.92
CA VAL A 21 2.58 -2.44 33.71
C VAL A 21 1.64 -2.50 32.52
N ILE A 22 1.07 -1.35 32.13
CA ILE A 22 0.18 -1.24 30.97
C ILE A 22 1.06 -1.26 29.72
N ARG A 23 1.06 -2.40 29.01
CA ARG A 23 2.08 -2.73 27.98
C ARG A 23 1.67 -2.55 26.52
N ALA A 24 0.43 -2.21 26.22
CA ALA A 24 -0.06 -2.12 24.84
C ALA A 24 -1.00 -0.93 24.64
N GLY A 25 -0.76 -0.13 23.60
CA GLY A 25 -1.75 0.80 23.05
C GLY A 25 -2.71 0.11 22.06
N ASN A 26 -3.26 0.87 21.11
CA ASN A 26 -4.35 0.44 20.22
C ASN A 26 -3.90 0.05 18.78
N GLY A 27 -2.59 -0.13 18.56
CA GLY A 27 -2.01 -0.44 17.25
C GLY A 27 -1.53 0.81 16.49
N TYR A 28 -2.26 1.93 16.57
CA TYR A 28 -1.76 3.24 16.14
C TYR A 28 -0.86 3.86 17.22
N ASP A 29 -1.38 3.90 18.44
CA ASP A 29 -0.64 4.21 19.64
C ASP A 29 0.17 2.99 20.08
N LEU A 30 1.49 3.15 20.19
CA LEU A 30 2.39 2.09 20.66
C LEU A 30 2.34 1.95 22.19
N LEU A 31 2.26 3.07 22.92
CA LEU A 31 1.97 3.13 24.36
C LEU A 31 0.53 3.61 24.61
N PRO A 32 -0.10 3.22 25.75
CA PRO A 32 -1.37 3.80 26.19
C PRO A 32 -1.33 5.33 26.28
N GLN A 33 -2.48 6.00 26.16
CA GLN A 33 -2.56 7.42 26.48
C GLN A 33 -2.36 7.63 27.99
N TYR A 34 -1.38 8.46 28.35
CA TYR A 34 -1.05 8.83 29.73
C TYR A 34 -1.15 10.34 29.97
N ILE A 35 -1.26 11.16 28.92
CA ILE A 35 -1.57 12.59 29.03
C ILE A 35 -3.08 12.80 29.07
N VAL A 36 -3.51 13.67 29.99
CA VAL A 36 -4.91 14.05 30.17
C VAL A 36 -5.03 15.57 30.38
N PHE A 37 -6.14 16.15 29.91
CA PHE A 37 -6.38 17.59 29.95
C PHE A 37 -7.32 18.03 31.10
N ASN A 38 -7.57 17.13 32.06
CA ASN A 38 -8.34 17.38 33.28
C ASN A 38 -7.59 16.77 34.47
N SER A 39 -7.60 17.45 35.63
CA SER A 39 -6.95 16.93 36.84
C SER A 39 -7.69 15.74 37.46
N SER A 40 -6.94 14.80 38.01
CA SER A 40 -7.42 13.72 38.87
C SER A 40 -6.54 13.58 40.11
N ALA A 41 -6.92 12.69 41.05
CA ALA A 41 -6.13 12.39 42.24
C ALA A 41 -4.80 11.67 41.94
N SER A 42 -4.63 11.13 40.73
CA SER A 42 -3.44 10.37 40.28
C SER A 42 -2.83 10.99 39.03
N SER A 43 -2.79 12.33 38.95
CA SER A 43 -2.22 13.05 37.82
C SER A 43 -1.37 14.25 38.24
N LEU A 44 -0.19 14.38 37.67
CA LEU A 44 0.78 15.45 37.93
C LEU A 44 0.68 16.54 36.86
N PRO A 45 0.69 17.85 37.23
CA PRO A 45 0.63 18.93 36.25
C PRO A 45 1.93 19.08 35.46
N LEU A 46 1.81 19.11 34.13
CA LEU A 46 2.86 19.55 33.20
C LEU A 46 2.65 21.00 32.74
N VAL A 47 1.38 21.41 32.57
CA VAL A 47 0.99 22.81 32.39
C VAL A 47 -0.26 23.10 33.21
N LYS A 48 -0.25 24.18 33.99
CA LYS A 48 -1.39 24.62 34.79
C LYS A 48 -1.39 26.13 34.98
N ASN A 49 -2.56 26.78 34.92
CA ASN A 49 -2.70 28.24 35.10
C ASN A 49 -1.73 29.08 34.23
N GLY A 50 -1.48 28.66 32.98
CA GLY A 50 -0.54 29.33 32.06
C GLY A 50 0.96 29.13 32.40
N VAL A 51 1.26 28.28 33.39
CA VAL A 51 2.63 27.94 33.81
C VAL A 51 2.97 26.54 33.35
N ALA A 52 4.06 26.40 32.59
CA ALA A 52 4.64 25.10 32.25
C ALA A 52 5.66 24.66 33.32
N SER A 53 5.77 23.34 33.48
CA SER A 53 6.81 22.69 34.25
C SER A 53 8.17 22.77 33.52
N PRO A 54 9.30 22.96 34.25
CA PRO A 54 10.62 22.99 33.65
C PRO A 54 11.05 21.60 33.13
N ILE A 55 11.96 21.61 32.15
CA ILE A 55 12.57 20.40 31.58
C ILE A 55 14.03 20.34 32.04
N TYR A 56 14.39 19.27 32.75
CA TYR A 56 15.72 19.02 33.28
C TYR A 56 16.46 18.01 32.40
N ILE A 57 17.66 18.39 31.95
CA ILE A 57 18.53 17.55 31.13
C ILE A 57 20.00 17.75 31.52
N ASP A 58 20.80 16.70 31.42
CA ASP A 58 22.25 16.82 31.61
C ASP A 58 22.89 17.48 30.38
N GLU A 59 23.73 18.51 30.59
CA GLU A 59 24.56 19.13 29.55
C GLU A 59 25.46 18.12 28.80
N GLN A 60 25.81 17.00 29.45
CA GLN A 60 26.67 15.94 28.93
C GLN A 60 25.91 14.85 28.16
N ASP A 61 24.58 14.94 28.09
CA ASP A 61 23.77 14.05 27.25
C ASP A 61 23.98 14.34 25.74
N TRP A 62 23.40 13.52 24.87
CA TRP A 62 23.57 13.66 23.43
C TRP A 62 22.93 14.95 22.92
N ARG A 63 23.59 15.64 21.98
CA ARG A 63 23.03 16.83 21.33
C ARG A 63 21.68 16.57 20.64
N GLY A 64 21.48 15.40 20.01
CA GLY A 64 20.17 15.00 19.49
C GLY A 64 19.06 14.97 20.54
N VAL A 65 19.38 14.61 21.79
CA VAL A 65 18.44 14.67 22.93
C VAL A 65 18.18 16.12 23.34
N GLN A 66 19.19 17.00 23.26
CA GLN A 66 19.03 18.45 23.52
C GLN A 66 18.19 19.15 22.44
N HIS A 67 18.32 18.74 21.16
CA HIS A 67 17.43 19.18 20.08
C HIS A 67 15.98 18.74 20.35
N ALA A 68 15.74 17.45 20.58
CA ALA A 68 14.41 16.94 20.90
C ALA A 68 13.79 17.58 22.17
N ALA A 69 14.60 17.89 23.19
CA ALA A 69 14.14 18.64 24.38
C ALA A 69 13.76 20.10 24.04
N SER A 70 14.41 20.71 23.06
CA SER A 70 14.05 22.03 22.52
C SER A 70 12.74 21.96 21.72
N ASP A 71 12.54 20.88 20.96
CA ASP A 71 11.28 20.62 20.26
C ASP A 71 10.12 20.37 21.25
N LEU A 72 10.37 19.68 22.37
CA LEU A 72 9.40 19.55 23.46
C LEU A 72 8.99 20.90 24.06
N ILE A 73 9.93 21.84 24.23
CA ILE A 73 9.61 23.22 24.68
C ILE A 73 8.72 23.92 23.65
N ALA A 74 9.05 23.80 22.37
CA ALA A 74 8.26 24.37 21.29
C ALA A 74 6.86 23.72 21.21
N ASP A 75 6.75 22.42 21.46
CA ASP A 75 5.49 21.66 21.46
C ASP A 75 4.62 21.99 22.68
N VAL A 76 5.18 22.11 23.88
CA VAL A 76 4.44 22.62 25.06
C VAL A 76 3.85 24.01 24.77
N LYS A 77 4.61 24.88 24.08
CA LYS A 77 4.14 26.20 23.66
C LYS A 77 3.07 26.12 22.56
N ARG A 78 3.23 25.23 21.56
CA ARG A 78 2.22 24.98 20.52
C ARG A 78 0.92 24.44 21.10
N VAL A 79 0.97 23.60 22.14
CA VAL A 79 -0.22 23.00 22.76
C VAL A 79 -0.86 23.93 23.79
N SER A 80 -0.13 24.77 24.52
CA SER A 80 -0.69 25.48 25.69
C SER A 80 -0.44 26.98 25.76
N SER A 81 0.30 27.55 24.81
CA SER A 81 0.88 28.91 24.86
C SER A 81 1.83 29.18 26.04
N ALA A 82 1.98 28.26 27.00
CA ALA A 82 2.92 28.39 28.11
C ALA A 82 4.36 28.10 27.66
N GLN A 83 5.32 28.82 28.27
CA GLN A 83 6.74 28.67 27.97
C GLN A 83 7.40 27.78 29.03
N ALA A 84 7.87 26.59 28.63
CA ALA A 84 8.75 25.77 29.45
C ALA A 84 10.19 26.34 29.45
N GLU A 85 10.91 26.08 30.53
CA GLU A 85 12.32 26.44 30.72
C GLU A 85 13.19 25.19 30.59
N LEU A 86 14.33 25.28 29.88
CA LEU A 86 15.35 24.23 29.84
C LEU A 86 16.37 24.47 30.95
N ILE A 87 16.52 23.50 31.86
CA ILE A 87 17.44 23.62 33.00
C ILE A 87 18.51 22.52 32.91
N HIS A 88 19.74 22.95 32.67
CA HIS A 88 20.93 22.11 32.80
C HIS A 88 21.34 22.06 34.27
N SER A 89 20.95 20.99 34.99
CA SER A 89 21.26 20.81 36.42
C SER A 89 21.59 19.36 36.75
N VAL A 90 22.53 19.18 37.67
CA VAL A 90 23.04 17.87 38.11
C VAL A 90 22.73 17.55 39.57
N ASP A 91 22.09 18.48 40.30
CA ASP A 91 21.75 18.29 41.72
C ASP A 91 20.41 17.56 41.88
N VAL A 92 20.45 16.23 41.72
CA VAL A 92 19.28 15.35 41.90
C VAL A 92 18.77 15.40 43.35
N SER A 93 19.67 15.57 44.32
CA SER A 93 19.32 15.77 45.74
C SER A 93 18.49 17.03 45.95
N GLY A 94 18.85 18.14 45.31
CA GLY A 94 18.08 19.37 45.29
C GLY A 94 16.75 19.22 44.55
N LEU A 95 16.72 18.51 43.41
CA LEU A 95 15.50 18.31 42.60
C LEU A 95 14.42 17.46 43.31
N LEU A 96 14.81 16.46 44.10
CA LEU A 96 13.87 15.51 44.71
C LEU A 96 13.42 15.87 46.12
N ASN A 97 14.20 16.65 46.89
CA ASN A 97 13.93 16.93 48.30
C ASN A 97 13.22 18.28 48.57
N GLN A 98 12.83 19.03 47.54
CA GLN A 98 12.17 20.33 47.73
C GLN A 98 10.69 20.17 48.13
N SER A 99 10.38 20.59 49.36
CA SER A 99 9.01 20.76 49.84
C SER A 99 8.36 22.00 49.23
N ASN A 100 7.09 21.88 48.81
CA ASN A 100 6.33 22.96 48.17
C ASN A 100 6.32 24.23 49.05
N GLY A 101 7.06 25.26 48.62
CA GLY A 101 7.15 26.58 49.26
C GLY A 101 7.05 27.69 48.22
N LEU A 102 6.49 28.83 48.60
CA LEU A 102 6.00 29.90 47.70
C LEU A 102 7.09 30.76 47.00
N THR A 103 8.30 30.24 46.75
CA THR A 103 9.44 31.02 46.19
C THR A 103 10.48 30.27 45.33
N GLY A 104 10.38 29.02 44.85
CA GLY A 104 9.23 28.27 44.37
C GLY A 104 9.61 27.44 43.13
N THR A 105 10.80 26.81 43.14
CA THR A 105 11.31 25.91 42.08
C THR A 105 10.43 24.66 41.99
N ARG A 106 10.11 24.23 40.76
CA ARG A 106 8.96 23.37 40.47
C ARG A 106 9.38 21.95 40.11
N LYS A 107 8.60 20.96 40.55
CA LYS A 107 8.65 19.61 39.98
C LYS A 107 8.46 19.68 38.46
N GLY A 108 9.13 18.83 37.70
CA GLY A 108 9.19 18.96 36.25
C GLY A 108 9.38 17.67 35.47
N ILE A 109 9.88 17.82 34.25
CA ILE A 109 10.15 16.73 33.30
C ILE A 109 11.65 16.48 33.28
N ILE A 110 12.10 15.33 33.79
CA ILE A 110 13.50 14.91 33.80
C ILE A 110 13.74 14.01 32.60
N VAL A 111 14.76 14.30 31.80
CA VAL A 111 15.09 13.53 30.59
C VAL A 111 16.56 13.12 30.59
N GLY A 112 16.85 11.89 30.15
CA GLY A 112 18.21 11.56 29.73
C GLY A 112 18.46 10.11 29.30
N THR A 113 19.66 9.87 28.77
CA THR A 113 20.14 8.55 28.35
C THR A 113 20.89 7.84 29.49
N ILE A 114 20.60 6.55 29.68
CA ILE A 114 21.27 5.69 30.67
C ILE A 114 22.77 5.59 30.38
N GLY A 115 23.63 5.75 31.40
CA GLY A 115 25.09 5.72 31.26
C GLY A 115 25.70 6.99 30.65
N LYS A 116 24.91 8.06 30.50
CA LYS A 116 25.35 9.35 29.95
C LYS A 116 24.79 10.56 30.70
N SER A 117 23.52 10.50 31.11
CA SER A 117 22.91 11.50 31.98
C SER A 117 23.17 11.18 33.45
N ARG A 118 23.96 12.02 34.12
CA ARG A 118 24.27 11.90 35.56
C ARG A 118 22.98 11.95 36.41
N ILE A 119 21.95 12.62 35.92
CA ILE A 119 20.63 12.70 36.56
C ILE A 119 19.96 11.31 36.59
N ILE A 120 19.90 10.64 35.44
CA ILE A 120 19.28 9.32 35.28
C ILE A 120 20.08 8.25 36.02
N ASP A 121 21.41 8.27 35.93
CA ASP A 121 22.26 7.30 36.61
C ASP A 121 22.16 7.43 38.14
N GLN A 122 22.08 8.64 38.70
CA GLN A 122 21.82 8.82 40.14
C GLN A 122 20.43 8.32 40.57
N LEU A 123 19.39 8.46 39.74
CA LEU A 123 18.07 7.88 40.03
C LEU A 123 18.09 6.34 40.04
N ILE A 124 18.93 5.73 39.20
CA ILE A 124 19.15 4.28 39.15
C ILE A 124 19.93 3.81 40.39
N ASP A 125 21.03 4.48 40.74
CA ASP A 125 21.86 4.15 41.90
C ASP A 125 21.10 4.29 43.23
N GLN A 126 20.22 5.30 43.33
CA GLN A 126 19.28 5.47 44.45
C GLN A 126 18.12 4.46 44.45
N LYS A 127 18.04 3.58 43.44
CA LYS A 127 16.96 2.59 43.22
C LYS A 127 15.57 3.19 43.06
N LYS A 128 15.47 4.46 42.66
CA LYS A 128 14.21 5.14 42.36
C LYS A 128 13.70 4.82 40.95
N LEU A 129 14.61 4.60 40.01
CA LEU A 129 14.30 4.29 38.61
C LEU A 129 14.75 2.85 38.26
N ASP A 130 13.79 1.97 37.97
CA ASP A 130 14.06 0.63 37.46
C ASP A 130 14.14 0.61 35.92
N VAL A 131 15.34 0.36 35.41
CA VAL A 131 15.66 0.30 33.97
C VAL A 131 15.98 -1.11 33.47
N LYS A 132 15.77 -2.17 34.26
CA LYS A 132 16.19 -3.54 33.90
C LYS A 132 15.61 -4.05 32.58
N ASP A 133 14.41 -3.58 32.23
CA ASP A 133 13.68 -3.98 31.03
C ASP A 133 14.22 -3.32 29.75
N ILE A 134 15.06 -2.27 29.88
CA ILE A 134 15.50 -1.41 28.76
C ILE A 134 17.03 -1.23 28.68
N LYS A 135 17.77 -1.38 29.79
CA LYS A 135 19.21 -1.09 29.84
C LYS A 135 20.00 -2.02 28.91
N GLY A 136 20.79 -1.43 28.01
CA GLY A 136 21.59 -2.17 27.02
C GLY A 136 20.80 -2.74 25.85
N THR A 137 19.50 -2.42 25.74
CA THR A 137 18.66 -2.78 24.58
C THR A 137 18.68 -1.66 23.53
N TRP A 138 18.29 -1.97 22.30
CA TRP A 138 18.27 -1.02 21.18
C TRP A 138 17.01 -0.15 21.23
N GLU A 139 17.17 1.18 21.22
CA GLU A 139 16.12 2.19 21.00
C GLU A 139 14.92 2.14 21.97
N SER A 140 15.11 1.57 23.15
CA SER A 140 14.05 1.34 24.14
C SER A 140 13.97 2.50 25.14
N PHE A 141 12.81 2.73 25.76
CA PHE A 141 12.68 3.78 26.77
C PHE A 141 11.62 3.49 27.84
N VAL A 142 11.71 4.22 28.95
CA VAL A 142 10.70 4.25 30.01
C VAL A 142 10.29 5.68 30.31
N THR A 143 8.98 5.91 30.34
CA THR A 143 8.35 7.14 30.84
C THR A 143 7.66 6.80 32.16
N THR A 144 8.04 7.43 33.26
CA THR A 144 7.55 7.07 34.61
C THR A 144 7.46 8.28 35.53
N THR A 145 6.58 8.23 36.52
CA THR A 145 6.45 9.30 37.53
C THR A 145 7.23 8.95 38.80
N ILE A 146 8.13 9.84 39.26
CA ILE A 146 8.98 9.66 40.47
C ILE A 146 8.96 10.92 41.32
N ASP A 147 8.58 10.81 42.59
CA ASP A 147 8.48 11.90 43.58
C ASP A 147 7.66 13.12 43.10
N GLY A 148 6.76 12.93 42.14
CA GLY A 148 5.95 13.98 41.50
C GLY A 148 6.62 14.69 40.31
N ASN A 149 7.74 14.18 39.80
CA ASN A 149 8.32 14.54 38.50
C ASN A 149 7.91 13.50 37.45
N LEU A 150 7.87 13.90 36.18
CA LEU A 150 7.88 12.98 35.04
C LEU A 150 9.34 12.66 34.69
N VAL A 151 9.67 11.39 34.46
CA VAL A 151 11.03 10.94 34.12
C VAL A 151 10.98 10.14 32.83
N ILE A 152 11.77 10.56 31.84
CA ILE A 152 11.95 9.88 30.55
C ILE A 152 13.40 9.41 30.48
N ALA A 153 13.60 8.09 30.45
CA ALA A 153 14.92 7.46 30.38
C ALA A 153 15.02 6.51 29.17
N GLY A 154 15.96 6.79 28.26
CA GLY A 154 16.25 5.95 27.11
C GLY A 154 17.44 5.02 27.31
N SER A 155 17.41 3.87 26.63
CA SER A 155 18.52 2.90 26.60
C SER A 155 19.74 3.41 25.82
N ASP A 156 19.51 4.29 24.85
CA ASP A 156 20.51 4.95 24.00
C ASP A 156 20.02 6.35 23.55
N LYS A 157 20.80 7.01 22.66
CA LYS A 157 20.51 8.31 22.04
C LYS A 157 19.08 8.37 21.51
N ARG A 158 18.69 7.40 20.69
CA ARG A 158 17.42 7.39 19.96
C ARG A 158 16.26 6.95 20.86
N GLY A 159 16.45 5.98 21.74
CA GLY A 159 15.45 5.64 22.76
C GLY A 159 15.01 6.85 23.58
N THR A 160 15.97 7.70 23.99
CA THR A 160 15.67 8.93 24.74
C THR A 160 14.88 9.94 23.90
N ILE A 161 15.28 10.14 22.63
CA ILE A 161 14.58 10.99 21.66
C ILE A 161 13.14 10.51 21.42
N TYR A 162 12.92 9.21 21.25
CA TYR A 162 11.59 8.63 21.05
C TYR A 162 10.69 8.79 22.27
N GLY A 163 11.25 8.72 23.49
CA GLY A 163 10.50 9.03 24.71
C GLY A 163 10.03 10.48 24.79
N ILE A 164 10.84 11.43 24.31
CA ILE A 164 10.45 12.84 24.19
C ILE A 164 9.33 13.01 23.16
N TYR A 165 9.49 12.45 21.95
CA TYR A 165 8.49 12.60 20.90
C TYR A 165 7.19 11.84 21.17
N ASP A 166 7.23 10.73 21.91
CA ASP A 166 6.03 10.07 22.43
C ASP A 166 5.24 11.01 23.36
N LEU A 167 5.91 11.74 24.26
CA LEU A 167 5.27 12.77 25.08
C LEU A 167 4.66 13.90 24.22
N CYS A 168 5.38 14.40 23.20
CA CYS A 168 4.84 15.41 22.27
C CYS A 168 3.57 14.92 21.55
N GLU A 169 3.60 13.68 21.05
CA GLU A 169 2.47 13.02 20.38
C GLU A 169 1.29 12.85 21.35
N LYS A 170 1.53 12.40 22.59
CA LYS A 170 0.49 12.26 23.63
C LYS A 170 -0.14 13.58 24.05
N MET A 171 0.59 14.69 24.00
CA MET A 171 0.04 16.04 24.21
C MET A 171 -0.83 16.54 23.04
N GLY A 172 -0.77 15.89 21.87
CA GLY A 172 -1.57 16.25 20.69
C GLY A 172 -0.77 16.92 19.56
N VAL A 173 0.57 16.81 19.54
CA VAL A 173 1.38 17.25 18.38
C VAL A 173 1.63 16.08 17.44
N SER A 174 0.89 16.06 16.33
CA SER A 174 1.07 15.06 15.27
C SER A 174 2.50 15.10 14.68
N PRO A 175 3.11 13.94 14.33
CA PRO A 175 4.34 13.90 13.52
C PRO A 175 4.25 14.74 12.23
N TRP A 176 3.04 14.91 11.71
CA TRP A 176 2.74 15.63 10.47
C TRP A 176 2.38 17.10 10.65
N TYR A 177 2.54 17.68 11.86
CA TYR A 177 2.17 19.08 12.13
C TYR A 177 2.85 20.07 11.16
N TRP A 178 4.10 19.81 10.78
CA TRP A 178 4.82 20.60 9.78
C TRP A 178 4.74 20.01 8.37
N TRP A 179 4.73 18.67 8.23
CA TRP A 179 4.80 18.04 6.90
C TRP A 179 3.46 17.88 6.19
N ALA A 180 2.33 18.02 6.88
CA ALA A 180 0.98 18.07 6.30
C ALA A 180 0.03 19.06 7.00
N ASP A 181 0.59 20.12 7.59
CA ASP A 181 -0.14 21.24 8.20
C ASP A 181 -1.18 20.85 9.25
N VAL A 182 -0.98 19.72 9.93
CA VAL A 182 -1.90 19.23 10.96
C VAL A 182 -1.91 20.21 12.14
N PRO A 183 -3.04 20.88 12.44
CA PRO A 183 -3.07 21.91 13.46
C PRO A 183 -2.96 21.30 14.87
N VAL A 184 -2.29 22.02 15.76
CA VAL A 184 -2.14 21.62 17.17
C VAL A 184 -3.31 22.20 17.97
N THR A 185 -4.11 21.35 18.62
CA THR A 185 -5.24 21.78 19.45
C THR A 185 -4.73 22.43 20.74
N GLN A 186 -5.20 23.65 21.04
CA GLN A 186 -4.83 24.35 22.28
C GLN A 186 -5.49 23.72 23.51
N GLN A 187 -4.71 23.52 24.58
CA GLN A 187 -5.09 22.95 25.87
C GLN A 187 -4.69 23.89 27.00
N LYS A 188 -5.64 24.21 27.89
CA LYS A 188 -5.42 25.16 29.00
C LYS A 188 -4.58 24.57 30.14
N GLU A 189 -4.71 23.27 30.35
CA GLU A 189 -3.98 22.50 31.36
C GLU A 189 -3.58 21.14 30.75
N ILE A 190 -2.42 20.66 31.12
CA ILE A 190 -1.86 19.37 30.68
C ILE A 190 -1.37 18.63 31.92
N TYR A 191 -1.80 17.39 32.09
CA TYR A 191 -1.39 16.53 33.20
C TYR A 191 -0.89 15.18 32.67
N VAL A 192 0.04 14.57 33.40
CA VAL A 192 0.45 13.17 33.20
C VAL A 192 -0.19 12.29 34.27
N THR A 193 -0.77 11.16 33.85
CA THR A 193 -1.29 10.11 34.72
C THR A 193 -0.11 9.37 35.37
N GLU A 194 -0.15 9.19 36.69
CA GLU A 194 0.92 8.51 37.41
C GLU A 194 1.03 7.03 36.99
N GLY A 195 2.25 6.58 36.73
CA GLY A 195 2.48 5.24 36.16
C GLY A 195 3.92 5.02 35.70
N ARG A 196 4.15 3.83 35.11
CA ARG A 196 5.40 3.42 34.44
C ARG A 196 5.07 2.79 33.10
N TYR A 197 5.38 3.51 32.02
CA TYR A 197 5.14 3.13 30.64
C TYR A 197 6.47 2.75 30.00
N VAL A 198 6.60 1.50 29.53
CA VAL A 198 7.85 0.99 28.94
C VAL A 198 7.62 0.70 27.47
N MET A 199 8.36 1.40 26.61
CA MET A 199 8.44 1.08 25.20
C MET A 199 9.58 0.09 24.98
N PRO A 200 9.31 -1.19 24.62
CA PRO A 200 10.37 -2.15 24.30
C PRO A 200 11.08 -1.79 23.00
N SER A 201 12.24 -2.41 22.74
CA SER A 201 12.95 -2.28 21.47
C SER A 201 12.04 -2.54 20.26
N PRO A 202 12.20 -1.77 19.16
CA PRO A 202 11.48 -1.99 17.92
C PRO A 202 11.80 -3.36 17.32
N LYS A 203 10.81 -3.98 16.68
CA LYS A 203 10.96 -5.29 16.02
C LYS A 203 11.85 -5.21 14.78
N VAL A 204 11.77 -4.13 14.01
CA VAL A 204 12.66 -3.87 12.88
C VAL A 204 13.79 -2.94 13.32
N LYS A 205 15.06 -3.36 13.15
CA LYS A 205 16.22 -2.63 13.73
C LYS A 205 16.49 -1.29 13.07
N TYR A 206 16.53 -1.25 11.74
CA TYR A 206 16.68 -0.02 10.95
C TYR A 206 15.41 0.22 10.14
N ARG A 207 14.81 1.39 10.29
CA ARG A 207 13.47 1.75 9.77
C ARG A 207 13.58 3.11 9.11
N GLY A 208 13.23 3.21 7.83
CA GLY A 208 13.55 4.42 7.08
C GLY A 208 12.87 4.60 5.74
N ILE A 209 13.11 5.77 5.16
CA ILE A 209 12.64 6.17 3.83
C ILE A 209 13.80 6.42 2.89
N PHE A 210 13.55 6.24 1.60
CA PHE A 210 14.38 6.69 0.49
C PHE A 210 13.62 7.81 -0.22
N ILE A 211 14.17 9.02 -0.17
CA ILE A 211 13.74 10.10 -1.06
C ILE A 211 14.37 9.83 -2.42
N ASN A 212 13.53 9.51 -3.39
CA ASN A 212 13.90 9.13 -4.75
C ASN A 212 12.88 9.74 -5.70
N ASP A 213 13.12 9.58 -7.01
CA ASP A 213 12.19 10.00 -8.05
C ASP A 213 11.87 11.52 -8.00
N GLU A 214 12.72 12.28 -7.29
CA GLU A 214 12.42 13.57 -6.62
C GLU A 214 12.28 14.78 -7.57
N HIS A 215 12.28 14.52 -8.87
CA HIS A 215 12.19 15.49 -9.94
C HIS A 215 11.00 15.19 -10.86
N PRO A 216 10.11 16.16 -11.12
CA PRO A 216 10.26 17.59 -10.81
C PRO A 216 9.95 18.02 -9.37
N SER A 217 9.22 17.26 -8.57
CA SER A 217 8.42 17.82 -7.46
C SER A 217 9.24 18.22 -6.21
N PHE A 218 9.70 17.29 -5.38
CA PHE A 218 10.38 17.55 -4.09
C PHE A 218 11.68 18.36 -4.26
N ALA A 219 12.47 18.09 -5.29
CA ALA A 219 13.71 18.80 -5.57
C ALA A 219 13.48 20.26 -5.98
N SER A 220 12.37 20.58 -6.67
CA SER A 220 12.02 21.97 -7.00
C SER A 220 11.47 22.71 -5.78
N TRP A 221 10.62 22.05 -4.99
CA TRP A 221 10.15 22.58 -3.71
C TRP A 221 11.30 22.89 -2.75
N GLY A 222 12.23 21.95 -2.58
CA GLY A 222 13.40 22.14 -1.71
C GLY A 222 14.34 23.24 -2.19
N ARG A 223 14.49 23.40 -3.52
CA ARG A 223 15.22 24.53 -4.10
C ARG A 223 14.55 25.87 -3.82
N GLU A 224 13.25 25.97 -4.03
CA GLU A 224 12.48 27.20 -3.79
C GLU A 224 12.51 27.61 -2.31
N LYS A 225 12.27 26.66 -1.40
CA LYS A 225 12.06 26.93 0.02
C LYS A 225 13.35 27.03 0.84
N PHE A 226 14.39 26.29 0.47
CA PHE A 226 15.64 26.18 1.25
C PHE A 226 16.91 26.53 0.47
N GLY A 227 16.79 26.86 -0.82
CA GLY A 227 17.93 27.09 -1.72
C GLY A 227 18.56 25.80 -2.27
N GLY A 228 18.04 24.62 -1.92
CA GLY A 228 18.51 23.31 -2.38
C GLY A 228 18.21 22.21 -1.37
N LEU A 229 18.60 20.97 -1.71
CA LEU A 229 18.53 19.82 -0.79
C LEU A 229 19.75 19.84 0.15
N ASN A 230 19.73 20.79 1.09
CA ASN A 230 20.80 21.08 2.05
C ASN A 230 20.31 20.88 3.50
N SER A 231 21.19 21.15 4.48
CA SER A 231 20.93 20.84 5.89
C SER A 231 19.65 21.48 6.43
N LYS A 232 19.29 22.67 5.95
CA LYS A 232 18.09 23.42 6.36
C LYS A 232 16.80 22.67 6.01
N LEU A 233 16.80 21.92 4.91
CA LEU A 233 15.70 21.02 4.55
C LEU A 233 15.80 19.73 5.37
N TYR A 234 16.99 19.12 5.39
CA TYR A 234 17.17 17.79 5.96
C TYR A 234 16.87 17.71 7.46
N VAL A 235 17.12 18.76 8.25
CA VAL A 235 16.72 18.77 9.69
C VAL A 235 15.22 18.61 9.90
N HIS A 236 14.37 19.18 9.04
CA HIS A 236 12.91 18.96 9.12
C HIS A 236 12.53 17.51 8.79
N MET A 237 13.31 16.82 7.95
CA MET A 237 13.09 15.42 7.63
C MET A 237 13.65 14.48 8.71
N PHE A 238 14.76 14.85 9.36
CA PHE A 238 15.28 14.14 10.54
C PHE A 238 14.27 14.24 11.70
N GLU A 239 13.69 15.41 11.94
CA GLU A 239 12.61 15.61 12.92
C GLU A 239 11.41 14.70 12.62
N LEU A 240 10.92 14.68 11.37
CA LEU A 240 9.81 13.81 10.95
C LEU A 240 10.11 12.33 11.21
N LEU A 241 11.27 11.84 10.79
CA LEU A 241 11.65 10.45 10.98
C LEU A 241 11.71 10.09 12.47
N LEU A 242 12.28 10.95 13.31
CA LEU A 242 12.36 10.70 14.75
C LEU A 242 10.98 10.76 15.43
N ARG A 243 10.07 11.65 15.02
CA ARG A 243 8.67 11.68 15.48
C ARG A 243 7.89 10.42 15.09
N LEU A 244 8.14 9.90 13.88
CA LEU A 244 7.65 8.61 13.40
C LEU A 244 8.40 7.40 13.99
N LYS A 245 9.37 7.62 14.88
CA LYS A 245 10.19 6.60 15.55
C LYS A 245 11.03 5.75 14.57
N ALA A 246 11.36 6.33 13.42
CA ALA A 246 12.29 5.85 12.41
C ALA A 246 13.74 6.32 12.70
N ASN A 247 14.73 5.68 12.07
CA ASN A 247 16.16 5.93 12.31
C ASN A 247 17.06 5.87 11.06
N TYR A 248 16.53 5.56 9.87
CA TYR A 248 17.33 5.31 8.68
C TYR A 248 16.87 6.20 7.51
N LEU A 249 17.81 6.64 6.67
CA LEU A 249 17.53 7.48 5.51
C LEU A 249 18.47 7.15 4.34
N TRP A 250 17.89 6.95 3.16
CA TRP A 250 18.58 7.15 1.88
C TRP A 250 18.20 8.54 1.33
N PRO A 251 19.16 9.45 1.12
CA PRO A 251 18.87 10.82 0.69
C PRO A 251 18.63 10.92 -0.83
N ALA A 252 18.08 12.05 -1.27
CA ALA A 252 17.88 12.38 -2.68
C ALA A 252 19.20 12.36 -3.46
N MET A 253 19.18 11.78 -4.67
CA MET A 253 20.40 11.40 -5.41
C MET A 253 20.33 11.56 -6.95
N TRP A 254 19.18 11.86 -7.57
CA TRP A 254 19.06 12.00 -9.03
C TRP A 254 19.83 13.20 -9.58
N ALA A 255 19.82 14.32 -8.85
CA ALA A 255 20.57 15.53 -9.15
C ALA A 255 21.58 15.92 -8.05
N ASN A 256 21.53 15.22 -6.92
CA ASN A 256 22.14 15.60 -5.65
C ASN A 256 23.23 14.63 -5.19
N ALA A 257 24.09 15.10 -4.29
CA ALA A 257 25.08 14.32 -3.58
C ALA A 257 25.11 14.81 -2.13
N PHE A 258 24.33 14.17 -1.25
CA PHE A 258 24.09 14.57 0.14
C PHE A 258 25.35 15.03 0.90
N ASN A 259 26.45 14.29 0.77
CA ASN A 259 27.73 14.57 1.45
C ASN A 259 28.51 15.79 0.90
N GLU A 260 28.19 16.27 -0.31
CA GLU A 260 28.90 17.35 -1.01
C GLU A 260 28.06 18.59 -1.26
N ASP A 261 26.74 18.45 -1.37
CA ASP A 261 25.84 19.59 -1.59
C ASP A 261 25.73 20.49 -0.33
N ASP A 262 25.93 19.91 0.87
CA ASP A 262 26.16 20.64 2.12
C ASP A 262 26.94 19.75 3.12
N PRO A 263 28.18 20.09 3.52
CA PRO A 263 28.95 19.30 4.49
C PRO A 263 28.30 19.15 5.87
N MET A 264 27.32 19.98 6.23
CA MET A 264 26.56 19.83 7.47
C MET A 264 25.50 18.73 7.40
N ASN A 265 25.12 18.25 6.21
CA ASN A 265 24.14 17.16 6.03
C ASN A 265 24.49 15.90 6.85
N PRO A 266 25.66 15.24 6.68
CA PRO A 266 26.01 14.05 7.45
C PRO A 266 26.31 14.35 8.93
N VAL A 267 26.83 15.56 9.24
CA VAL A 267 27.10 15.98 10.63
C VAL A 267 25.80 16.07 11.43
N LEU A 268 24.77 16.70 10.87
CA LEU A 268 23.48 16.87 11.53
C LEU A 268 22.67 15.58 11.54
N ALA A 269 22.81 14.72 10.53
CA ALA A 269 22.23 13.37 10.55
C ALA A 269 22.74 12.58 11.77
N ASP A 270 24.06 12.49 11.97
CA ASP A 270 24.64 11.82 13.14
C ASP A 270 24.26 12.50 14.46
N GLU A 271 24.26 13.83 14.51
CA GLU A 271 23.92 14.58 15.72
C GLU A 271 22.47 14.34 16.17
N TYR A 272 21.51 14.32 15.22
CA TYR A 272 20.11 13.93 15.44
C TYR A 272 19.96 12.41 15.69
N GLY A 273 20.90 11.60 15.19
CA GLY A 273 20.89 10.15 15.29
C GLY A 273 20.23 9.43 14.11
N ILE A 274 20.07 10.08 12.96
CA ILE A 274 19.67 9.40 11.72
C ILE A 274 20.86 8.63 11.16
N VAL A 275 20.74 7.31 11.10
CA VAL A 275 21.69 6.42 10.44
C VAL A 275 21.58 6.65 8.94
N MET A 276 22.69 6.98 8.29
CA MET A 276 22.68 7.25 6.85
C MET A 276 23.00 5.99 6.04
N GLY A 277 22.38 5.89 4.86
CA GLY A 277 22.73 4.91 3.84
C GLY A 277 22.68 5.54 2.44
N THR A 278 22.95 4.70 1.45
CA THR A 278 22.89 5.05 0.02
C THR A 278 22.19 3.93 -0.73
N SER A 279 21.58 4.24 -1.88
CA SER A 279 20.82 3.24 -2.65
C SER A 279 21.72 2.09 -3.14
N HIS A 280 21.10 0.98 -3.56
CA HIS A 280 21.79 -0.26 -3.91
C HIS A 280 22.85 -0.16 -5.03
N HIS A 281 22.89 0.94 -5.79
CA HIS A 281 23.88 1.17 -6.85
C HIS A 281 24.88 2.30 -6.50
N GLU A 282 24.90 2.75 -5.24
CA GLU A 282 25.71 3.84 -4.71
C GLU A 282 26.65 3.35 -3.58
N PRO A 283 27.59 2.43 -3.88
CA PRO A 283 28.35 1.74 -2.85
C PRO A 283 29.37 2.67 -2.16
N MET A 284 29.83 2.26 -0.97
CA MET A 284 30.98 2.86 -0.26
C MET A 284 30.75 4.34 0.12
N MET A 285 29.52 4.70 0.47
CA MET A 285 29.09 6.06 0.88
C MET A 285 29.36 7.15 -0.18
N ARG A 286 29.28 6.77 -1.46
CA ARG A 286 29.39 7.64 -2.63
C ARG A 286 28.06 7.75 -3.36
N ALA A 287 27.45 8.93 -3.35
CA ALA A 287 26.23 9.17 -4.14
C ALA A 287 26.53 9.13 -5.65
N HIS A 288 25.58 8.74 -6.48
CA HIS A 288 25.78 8.59 -7.94
C HIS A 288 26.36 9.85 -8.58
N LYS A 289 25.90 11.02 -8.14
CA LYS A 289 26.33 12.31 -8.70
C LYS A 289 27.77 12.64 -8.42
N GLU A 290 28.36 12.11 -7.35
CA GLU A 290 29.80 12.22 -7.08
C GLU A 290 30.62 11.62 -8.23
N TYR A 291 30.22 10.44 -8.73
CA TYR A 291 30.83 9.85 -9.91
C TYR A 291 30.50 10.65 -11.17
N THR A 292 29.23 11.01 -11.40
CA THR A 292 28.85 11.70 -12.66
C THR A 292 29.53 13.06 -12.85
N LYS A 293 29.76 13.81 -11.76
CA LYS A 293 30.50 15.08 -11.76
C LYS A 293 32.00 14.87 -12.08
N ARG A 294 32.58 13.72 -11.74
CA ARG A 294 34.03 13.42 -11.82
C ARG A 294 34.42 12.29 -12.78
N ARG A 295 33.57 11.94 -13.75
CA ARG A 295 33.80 10.87 -14.75
C ARG A 295 35.17 10.91 -15.45
N LYS A 296 35.72 12.11 -15.69
CA LYS A 296 37.03 12.29 -16.34
C LYS A 296 38.21 11.94 -15.43
N GLU A 297 38.05 12.14 -14.12
CA GLU A 297 39.07 11.87 -13.10
C GLU A 297 39.05 10.39 -12.73
N VAL A 298 37.88 9.88 -12.33
CA VAL A 298 37.67 8.48 -11.94
C VAL A 298 37.84 7.53 -13.13
N GLY A 299 37.44 7.94 -14.34
CA GLY A 299 37.41 7.08 -15.53
C GLY A 299 36.10 6.29 -15.68
N PRO A 300 36.08 5.24 -16.52
CA PRO A 300 34.89 4.41 -16.72
C PRO A 300 34.42 3.71 -15.44
N TRP A 301 33.10 3.57 -15.27
CA TRP A 301 32.49 2.79 -14.19
C TRP A 301 32.52 1.29 -14.53
N ASP A 302 33.75 0.76 -14.58
CA ASP A 302 34.06 -0.60 -15.02
C ASP A 302 35.18 -1.17 -14.12
N TYR A 303 34.80 -1.97 -13.13
CA TYR A 303 35.76 -2.52 -12.17
C TYR A 303 36.77 -3.48 -12.80
N ALA A 304 36.39 -4.17 -13.89
CA ALA A 304 37.27 -5.13 -14.54
C ALA A 304 38.47 -4.44 -15.21
N ASN A 305 38.27 -3.23 -15.74
CA ASN A 305 39.30 -2.49 -16.49
C ASN A 305 39.81 -1.20 -15.81
N ASN A 306 39.16 -0.74 -14.73
CA ASN A 306 39.48 0.53 -14.05
C ASN A 306 39.53 0.42 -12.51
N ARG A 307 39.85 -0.79 -12.00
CA ARG A 307 39.88 -1.13 -10.58
C ARG A 307 40.54 -0.07 -9.68
N GLU A 308 41.80 0.27 -9.92
CA GLU A 308 42.60 1.13 -9.02
C GLU A 308 41.95 2.49 -8.74
N ARG A 309 41.34 3.11 -9.77
CA ARG A 309 40.69 4.42 -9.63
C ARG A 309 39.34 4.32 -8.94
N ILE A 310 38.62 3.21 -9.13
CA ILE A 310 37.35 2.94 -8.45
C ILE A 310 37.61 2.60 -6.97
N ASP A 311 38.62 1.79 -6.66
CA ASP A 311 39.05 1.49 -5.29
C ASP A 311 39.49 2.79 -4.56
N GLN A 312 40.25 3.68 -5.21
CA GLN A 312 40.59 5.00 -4.66
C GLN A 312 39.35 5.88 -4.44
N PHE A 313 38.42 5.93 -5.40
CA PHE A 313 37.17 6.67 -5.27
C PHE A 313 36.32 6.15 -4.10
N PHE A 314 36.23 4.84 -3.90
CA PHE A 314 35.55 4.22 -2.76
C PHE A 314 36.23 4.55 -1.41
N ARG A 315 37.56 4.46 -1.35
CA ARG A 315 38.35 4.78 -0.15
C ARG A 315 38.08 6.18 0.38
N GLU A 316 38.18 7.18 -0.49
CA GLU A 316 37.87 8.58 -0.16
C GLU A 316 36.42 8.78 0.31
N GLY A 317 35.48 8.02 -0.26
CA GLY A 317 34.06 8.06 0.12
C GLY A 317 33.81 7.58 1.55
N LEU A 318 34.49 6.51 1.96
CA LEU A 318 34.47 6.04 3.34
C LEU A 318 35.28 6.95 4.27
N GLU A 319 36.47 7.41 3.88
CA GLU A 319 37.32 8.29 4.71
C GLU A 319 36.58 9.56 5.15
N ARG A 320 35.80 10.17 4.23
CA ARG A 320 34.96 11.33 4.53
C ARG A 320 33.85 11.03 5.56
N ASN A 321 33.33 9.81 5.56
CA ASN A 321 32.10 9.45 6.27
C ASN A 321 32.32 8.59 7.53
N LYS A 322 33.52 8.03 7.75
CA LYS A 322 33.82 7.02 8.79
C LYS A 322 33.57 7.40 10.25
N LYS A 323 33.27 8.67 10.52
CA LYS A 323 32.97 9.19 11.87
C LYS A 323 31.48 9.23 12.20
N PHE A 324 30.61 9.00 11.21
CA PHE A 324 29.16 9.06 11.36
C PHE A 324 28.55 7.66 11.43
N GLU A 325 27.38 7.53 12.05
CA GLU A 325 26.62 6.29 12.07
C GLU A 325 26.01 5.99 10.68
N ASN A 326 26.58 5.00 9.98
CA ASN A 326 26.21 4.64 8.61
C ASN A 326 25.95 3.13 8.45
N ILE A 327 25.21 2.75 7.41
CA ILE A 327 25.25 1.39 6.85
C ILE A 327 25.87 1.46 5.45
N VAL A 328 27.00 0.79 5.26
CA VAL A 328 27.77 0.83 4.00
C VAL A 328 27.16 -0.12 2.97
N THR A 329 26.61 0.45 1.89
CA THR A 329 26.22 -0.33 0.71
C THR A 329 27.47 -0.89 0.03
N ILE A 330 27.50 -2.21 -0.22
CA ILE A 330 28.56 -2.92 -0.94
C ILE A 330 28.02 -3.64 -2.19
N GLY A 331 28.93 -4.15 -3.02
CA GLY A 331 28.66 -4.55 -4.39
C GLY A 331 28.80 -3.39 -5.37
N MET A 332 28.51 -3.62 -6.65
CA MET A 332 28.51 -2.60 -7.70
C MET A 332 27.55 -3.03 -8.80
N ARG A 333 26.73 -2.07 -9.26
CA ARG A 333 25.90 -2.19 -10.47
C ARG A 333 26.42 -1.21 -11.52
N GLY A 334 25.86 -1.27 -12.72
CA GLY A 334 26.15 -0.33 -13.80
C GLY A 334 25.76 1.10 -13.46
N ASP A 335 26.29 2.03 -14.24
CA ASP A 335 26.07 3.47 -14.09
C ASP A 335 24.60 3.85 -14.31
N GLY A 336 23.99 4.55 -13.33
CA GLY A 336 22.60 5.00 -13.39
C GLY A 336 21.60 3.85 -13.34
N ASP A 337 21.56 3.14 -12.20
CA ASP A 337 20.66 2.01 -11.90
C ASP A 337 20.63 0.84 -12.93
N SER A 338 21.65 0.78 -13.79
CA SER A 338 21.74 -0.22 -14.86
C SER A 338 22.42 -1.52 -14.42
N PRO A 339 22.19 -2.65 -15.10
CA PRO A 339 23.00 -3.86 -14.92
C PRO A 339 24.50 -3.59 -15.17
N MET A 340 25.36 -4.36 -14.53
CA MET A 340 26.81 -4.24 -14.71
C MET A 340 27.25 -4.77 -16.08
N GLY A 341 28.22 -4.09 -16.70
CA GLY A 341 28.93 -4.54 -17.90
C GLY A 341 28.08 -4.71 -19.17
N LYS A 342 28.67 -5.42 -20.15
CA LYS A 342 27.96 -5.98 -21.32
C LYS A 342 28.00 -7.52 -21.35
N GLY A 343 28.62 -8.11 -20.32
CA GLY A 343 28.74 -9.55 -20.16
C GLY A 343 27.42 -10.22 -19.78
N ASP A 344 27.45 -11.53 -19.66
CA ASP A 344 26.32 -12.28 -19.11
C ASP A 344 26.39 -12.34 -17.57
N ASP A 345 25.38 -12.97 -16.95
CA ASP A 345 25.33 -13.09 -15.48
C ASP A 345 26.57 -13.78 -14.88
N VAL A 346 27.25 -14.68 -15.63
CA VAL A 346 28.45 -15.40 -15.14
C VAL A 346 29.65 -14.46 -15.07
N GLU A 347 29.88 -13.66 -16.12
CA GLU A 347 30.92 -12.64 -16.09
C GLU A 347 30.65 -11.59 -15.01
N ASN A 348 29.40 -11.17 -14.85
CA ASN A 348 29.01 -10.18 -13.84
C ASN A 348 29.19 -10.69 -12.41
N VAL A 349 28.87 -11.96 -12.11
CA VAL A 349 29.13 -12.56 -10.79
C VAL A 349 30.63 -12.56 -10.47
N ARG A 350 31.48 -13.00 -11.42
CA ARG A 350 32.95 -13.00 -11.23
C ARG A 350 33.52 -11.61 -10.95
N VAL A 351 33.02 -10.57 -11.64
CA VAL A 351 33.44 -9.19 -11.37
C VAL A 351 32.94 -8.71 -10.01
N LEU A 352 31.72 -9.07 -9.62
CA LEU A 352 31.12 -8.70 -8.34
C LEU A 352 31.85 -9.32 -7.14
N GLU A 353 32.37 -10.54 -7.27
CA GLU A 353 33.26 -11.18 -6.27
C GLU A 353 34.51 -10.32 -5.99
N GLU A 354 35.21 -9.89 -7.03
CA GLU A 354 36.41 -9.05 -6.89
C GLU A 354 36.10 -7.62 -6.41
N VAL A 355 34.95 -7.05 -6.79
CA VAL A 355 34.42 -5.79 -6.24
C VAL A 355 34.27 -5.88 -4.73
N ILE A 356 33.53 -6.88 -4.24
CA ILE A 356 33.22 -7.02 -2.82
C ILE A 356 34.50 -7.26 -2.02
N LYS A 357 35.42 -8.07 -2.54
CA LYS A 357 36.74 -8.31 -1.94
C LYS A 357 37.57 -7.02 -1.83
N GLY A 358 37.59 -6.19 -2.87
CA GLY A 358 38.24 -4.87 -2.83
C GLY A 358 37.61 -3.94 -1.80
N GLN A 359 36.27 -3.83 -1.82
CA GLN A 359 35.50 -3.01 -0.87
C GLN A 359 35.73 -3.43 0.58
N ARG A 360 35.78 -4.73 0.88
CA ARG A 360 36.07 -5.26 2.23
C ARG A 360 37.46 -4.86 2.72
N ALA A 361 38.49 -4.95 1.87
CA ALA A 361 39.84 -4.50 2.21
C ALA A 361 39.90 -2.98 2.46
N ILE A 362 39.15 -2.18 1.69
CA ILE A 362 39.04 -0.74 1.91
C ILE A 362 38.35 -0.43 3.24
N ILE A 363 37.28 -1.16 3.60
CA ILE A 363 36.60 -1.01 4.90
C ILE A 363 37.56 -1.29 6.06
N GLU A 364 38.33 -2.39 5.97
CA GLU A 364 39.33 -2.77 6.98
C GLU A 364 40.38 -1.67 7.18
N GLU A 365 40.92 -1.13 6.09
CA GLU A 365 41.95 -0.10 6.12
C GLU A 365 41.41 1.26 6.61
N VAL A 366 40.20 1.66 6.20
CA VAL A 366 39.65 2.98 6.55
C VAL A 366 39.17 3.03 8.01
N TYR A 367 38.52 1.98 8.49
CA TYR A 367 38.01 1.89 9.86
C TYR A 367 39.01 1.29 10.86
N GLN A 368 40.11 0.69 10.40
CA GLN A 368 41.13 0.03 11.25
C GLN A 368 40.53 -1.03 12.19
N THR A 369 39.56 -1.79 11.69
CA THR A 369 38.85 -2.85 12.41
C THR A 369 38.45 -3.97 11.44
N ASN A 370 38.10 -5.15 11.97
CA ASN A 370 37.53 -6.22 11.16
C ASN A 370 36.26 -5.70 10.45
N PRO A 371 36.15 -5.79 9.12
CA PRO A 371 34.97 -5.37 8.38
C PRO A 371 33.65 -5.97 8.88
N ALA A 372 33.66 -7.14 9.56
CA ALA A 372 32.46 -7.72 10.17
C ALA A 372 31.83 -6.86 11.28
N GLU A 373 32.59 -5.92 11.88
CA GLU A 373 32.10 -4.99 12.90
C GLU A 373 31.47 -3.71 12.29
N VAL A 374 31.60 -3.51 10.96
CA VAL A 374 31.08 -2.33 10.25
C VAL A 374 29.75 -2.69 9.57
N PRO A 375 28.61 -2.04 9.90
CA PRO A 375 27.33 -2.36 9.27
C PRO A 375 27.38 -2.24 7.75
N GLN A 376 27.05 -3.32 7.05
CA GLN A 376 27.03 -3.40 5.59
C GLN A 376 25.73 -4.00 5.08
N LEU A 377 25.34 -3.60 3.86
CA LEU A 377 24.25 -4.23 3.12
C LEU A 377 24.67 -4.55 1.68
N TRP A 378 24.08 -5.62 1.13
CA TRP A 378 24.13 -5.93 -0.29
C TRP A 378 22.71 -6.22 -0.78
N ALA A 379 22.30 -5.56 -1.85
CA ALA A 379 20.92 -5.62 -2.34
C ALA A 379 20.72 -6.62 -3.46
N ILE A 380 19.72 -7.48 -3.29
CA ILE A 380 19.30 -8.52 -4.23
C ILE A 380 18.26 -7.92 -5.20
N PHE A 381 18.60 -6.77 -5.79
CA PHE A 381 17.71 -5.98 -6.66
C PHE A 381 17.72 -6.50 -8.10
N THR A 382 16.56 -6.42 -8.78
CA THR A 382 16.38 -6.73 -10.21
C THR A 382 17.15 -7.98 -10.70
N GLU A 383 18.19 -7.84 -11.51
CA GLU A 383 19.01 -8.93 -12.06
C GLU A 383 19.88 -9.64 -11.02
N VAL A 384 20.26 -8.97 -9.93
CA VAL A 384 21.10 -9.53 -8.86
C VAL A 384 20.40 -10.69 -8.16
N GLN A 385 19.06 -10.72 -8.20
CA GLN A 385 18.29 -11.88 -7.77
C GLN A 385 18.58 -13.14 -8.58
N ARG A 386 18.91 -13.05 -9.87
CA ARG A 386 19.34 -14.22 -10.66
C ARG A 386 20.69 -14.74 -10.20
N TYR A 387 21.57 -13.87 -9.71
CA TYR A 387 22.87 -14.25 -9.16
C TYR A 387 22.67 -15.02 -7.85
N TYR A 388 21.81 -14.50 -6.96
CA TYR A 388 21.42 -15.17 -5.72
C TYR A 388 20.72 -16.51 -5.97
N ASP A 389 19.74 -16.56 -6.89
CA ASP A 389 19.03 -17.80 -7.27
C ASP A 389 19.97 -18.84 -7.92
N ALA A 390 21.11 -18.42 -8.48
CA ALA A 390 22.19 -19.28 -8.99
C ALA A 390 23.22 -19.70 -7.92
N GLY A 391 23.16 -19.13 -6.72
CA GLY A 391 24.00 -19.48 -5.56
C GLY A 391 25.09 -18.48 -5.20
N PHE A 392 25.14 -17.30 -5.81
CA PHE A 392 26.04 -16.23 -5.39
C PHE A 392 25.57 -15.60 -4.06
N THR A 393 26.51 -15.32 -3.15
CA THR A 393 26.23 -14.68 -1.85
C THR A 393 27.46 -13.92 -1.33
N VAL A 394 27.31 -13.23 -0.20
CA VAL A 394 28.30 -12.33 0.39
C VAL A 394 28.62 -12.73 1.84
N PRO A 395 29.77 -12.31 2.44
CA PRO A 395 30.22 -12.74 3.77
C PRO A 395 29.14 -12.58 4.85
N GLU A 396 29.01 -13.55 5.77
CA GLU A 396 27.82 -13.76 6.63
C GLU A 396 27.42 -12.57 7.53
N ASP A 397 28.33 -11.64 7.80
CA ASP A 397 28.08 -10.42 8.56
C ASP A 397 27.32 -9.32 7.79
N VAL A 398 27.29 -9.38 6.45
CA VAL A 398 26.59 -8.40 5.61
C VAL A 398 25.08 -8.64 5.61
N THR A 399 24.26 -7.59 5.68
CA THR A 399 22.79 -7.71 5.56
C THR A 399 22.40 -8.04 4.11
N LEU A 400 21.61 -9.10 3.91
CA LEU A 400 20.98 -9.37 2.62
C LEU A 400 19.72 -8.51 2.47
N LEU A 401 19.76 -7.50 1.60
CA LEU A 401 18.62 -6.62 1.35
C LEU A 401 17.77 -7.18 0.19
N PHE A 402 16.73 -7.93 0.52
CA PHE A 402 15.72 -8.38 -0.42
C PHE A 402 14.86 -7.22 -0.91
N CYS A 403 14.24 -7.38 -2.07
CA CYS A 403 13.49 -6.32 -2.73
C CYS A 403 12.10 -6.81 -3.16
N ASP A 404 11.16 -5.89 -3.25
CA ASP A 404 9.90 -6.12 -3.95
C ASP A 404 10.08 -6.08 -5.49
N ASN A 405 8.98 -6.17 -6.22
CA ASN A 405 8.93 -6.09 -7.67
C ASN A 405 8.75 -4.67 -8.21
N ASN A 406 9.17 -3.66 -7.45
CA ASN A 406 8.93 -2.23 -7.67
C ASN A 406 7.46 -1.79 -7.54
N TRP A 407 6.53 -2.72 -7.30
CA TRP A 407 5.07 -2.49 -7.27
C TRP A 407 4.43 -3.06 -5.99
N GLY A 408 5.22 -3.21 -4.92
CA GLY A 408 4.77 -3.69 -3.61
C GLY A 408 4.40 -5.17 -3.58
N GLN A 409 5.16 -6.02 -4.26
CA GLN A 409 5.09 -7.49 -4.09
C GLN A 409 6.51 -8.03 -3.86
N ILE A 410 6.78 -8.55 -2.66
CA ILE A 410 8.07 -9.13 -2.27
C ILE A 410 8.43 -10.26 -3.23
N ARG A 411 9.62 -10.23 -3.83
CA ARG A 411 10.03 -11.22 -4.87
C ARG A 411 10.56 -12.53 -4.30
N ARG A 412 11.26 -12.47 -3.16
CA ARG A 412 11.90 -13.59 -2.48
C ARG A 412 11.90 -13.37 -0.97
N THR A 413 11.78 -14.48 -0.25
CA THR A 413 12.19 -14.58 1.17
C THR A 413 13.45 -15.44 1.26
N GLY A 414 14.33 -15.17 2.22
CA GLY A 414 15.51 -16.02 2.43
C GLY A 414 15.15 -17.48 2.74
N PRO A 415 15.91 -18.47 2.25
CA PRO A 415 15.77 -19.85 2.69
C PRO A 415 16.12 -19.99 4.17
N LYS A 416 15.66 -21.07 4.82
CA LYS A 416 15.73 -21.27 6.28
C LYS A 416 17.13 -21.14 6.92
N GLU A 417 18.20 -21.30 6.15
CA GLU A 417 19.56 -21.14 6.68
C GLU A 417 19.95 -19.66 6.83
N GLU A 418 19.44 -18.74 6.01
CA GLU A 418 19.71 -17.29 6.13
C GLU A 418 19.12 -16.70 7.42
N LEU A 419 18.13 -17.35 8.04
CA LEU A 419 17.61 -16.97 9.37
C LEU A 419 18.68 -17.00 10.48
N LYS A 420 19.78 -17.72 10.28
CA LYS A 420 20.90 -17.83 11.23
C LYS A 420 22.02 -16.82 10.95
N ARG A 421 21.96 -16.12 9.81
CA ARG A 421 23.02 -15.26 9.31
C ARG A 421 23.21 -14.04 10.22
N PRO A 422 24.42 -13.79 10.77
CA PRO A 422 24.67 -12.65 11.68
C PRO A 422 24.29 -11.29 11.10
N GLY A 423 24.52 -11.05 9.80
CA GLY A 423 24.08 -9.83 9.11
C GLY A 423 22.56 -9.66 9.09
N GLY A 424 21.78 -10.74 9.16
CA GLY A 424 20.33 -10.74 9.02
C GLY A 424 19.86 -10.40 7.61
N MET A 425 18.55 -10.18 7.47
CA MET A 425 17.90 -9.87 6.21
C MET A 425 17.08 -8.58 6.32
N GLY A 426 17.09 -7.77 5.27
CA GLY A 426 16.31 -6.54 5.16
C GLY A 426 15.46 -6.49 3.89
N LEU A 427 14.61 -5.49 3.79
CA LEU A 427 13.66 -5.24 2.72
C LEU A 427 13.84 -3.82 2.17
N TYR A 428 13.98 -3.71 0.86
CA TYR A 428 13.69 -2.51 0.08
C TYR A 428 12.32 -2.66 -0.59
N TYR A 429 11.41 -1.70 -0.35
CA TYR A 429 10.01 -1.78 -0.76
C TYR A 429 9.53 -0.47 -1.37
N HIS A 430 8.61 -0.53 -2.35
CA HIS A 430 8.14 0.65 -3.07
C HIS A 430 6.69 0.99 -2.70
N ILE A 431 6.45 2.25 -2.31
CA ILE A 431 5.13 2.90 -2.33
C ILE A 431 5.08 4.07 -3.34
N ASP A 432 6.18 4.26 -4.06
CA ASP A 432 6.39 5.15 -5.20
C ASP A 432 7.42 4.48 -6.13
N MET A 433 7.36 4.75 -7.44
CA MET A 433 8.27 4.15 -8.41
C MET A 433 8.40 4.93 -9.73
N ASN A 434 9.64 5.25 -10.12
CA ASN A 434 10.00 5.56 -11.50
C ASN A 434 10.70 4.37 -12.22
N GLY A 435 9.95 3.49 -12.87
CA GLY A 435 10.55 2.41 -13.66
C GLY A 435 9.57 1.34 -14.18
N GLY A 436 10.10 0.14 -14.41
CA GLY A 436 9.30 -1.00 -14.89
C GLY A 436 8.54 -1.70 -13.75
N PRO A 437 7.32 -2.24 -14.01
CA PRO A 437 6.62 -2.29 -15.31
C PRO A 437 5.94 -0.98 -15.73
N ALA A 438 5.71 -0.04 -14.82
CA ALA A 438 5.23 1.33 -15.09
C ALA A 438 5.58 2.26 -13.92
N ASN A 439 5.58 3.57 -14.18
CA ASN A 439 5.63 4.55 -13.10
C ASN A 439 4.35 4.53 -12.24
N ASP A 440 4.52 4.93 -10.99
CA ASP A 440 3.49 5.15 -9.96
C ASP A 440 4.06 6.20 -8.99
N ARG A 441 3.75 7.48 -9.22
CA ARG A 441 4.49 8.60 -8.61
C ARG A 441 3.57 9.66 -8.01
N TRP A 442 2.44 9.93 -8.67
CA TRP A 442 1.72 11.18 -8.45
C TRP A 442 0.96 11.29 -7.12
N VAL A 443 0.15 10.29 -6.77
CA VAL A 443 -0.69 10.28 -5.55
C VAL A 443 -0.50 8.98 -4.76
N ASN A 444 -1.07 8.87 -3.56
CA ASN A 444 -1.05 7.58 -2.85
C ASN A 444 -1.94 6.54 -3.54
N THR A 445 -1.32 5.49 -4.08
CA THR A 445 -1.98 4.33 -4.70
C THR A 445 -1.85 3.04 -3.87
N THR A 446 -1.35 3.15 -2.63
CA THR A 446 -1.04 2.03 -1.74
C THR A 446 -2.02 1.96 -0.56
N THR A 447 -2.54 0.76 -0.27
CA THR A 447 -3.47 0.50 0.83
C THR A 447 -2.77 -0.11 2.04
N VAL A 448 -3.27 0.21 3.25
CA VAL A 448 -2.77 -0.38 4.49
C VAL A 448 -2.98 -1.90 4.58
N PRO A 449 -4.13 -2.50 4.18
CA PRO A 449 -4.25 -3.96 4.10
C PRO A 449 -3.16 -4.65 3.25
N LYS A 450 -2.75 -4.05 2.11
CA LYS A 450 -1.65 -4.58 1.30
C LYS A 450 -0.30 -4.44 2.01
N LEU A 451 -0.02 -3.28 2.61
CA LEU A 451 1.19 -3.06 3.39
C LEU A 451 1.29 -4.03 4.56
N ARG A 452 0.21 -4.21 5.30
CA ARG A 452 0.09 -5.17 6.41
C ARG A 452 0.41 -6.58 5.94
N GLU A 453 -0.17 -7.04 4.83
CA GLU A 453 0.04 -8.39 4.32
C GLU A 453 1.50 -8.64 3.90
N GLN A 454 2.07 -7.75 3.07
CA GLN A 454 3.46 -7.88 2.59
C GLN A 454 4.49 -7.68 3.71
N LEU A 455 4.31 -6.71 4.60
CA LEU A 455 5.25 -6.46 5.71
C LEU A 455 5.13 -7.51 6.82
N ASN A 456 3.94 -8.11 7.02
CA ASN A 456 3.79 -9.31 7.84
C ASN A 456 4.59 -10.47 7.25
N LEU A 457 4.54 -10.69 5.93
CA LEU A 457 5.35 -11.70 5.26
C LEU A 457 6.86 -11.44 5.46
N ALA A 458 7.32 -10.20 5.31
CA ALA A 458 8.71 -9.82 5.59
C ALA A 458 9.11 -10.15 7.04
N TYR A 459 8.37 -9.61 8.02
CA TYR A 459 8.66 -9.82 9.44
C TYR A 459 8.66 -11.30 9.83
N GLN A 460 7.62 -12.05 9.47
CA GLN A 460 7.50 -13.47 9.82
C GLN A 460 8.59 -14.32 9.16
N SER A 461 9.08 -13.94 7.97
CA SER A 461 10.20 -14.63 7.29
C SER A 461 11.60 -14.18 7.76
N GLY A 462 11.70 -13.41 8.84
CA GLY A 462 12.97 -12.97 9.44
C GLY A 462 13.65 -11.83 8.68
N ILE A 463 12.90 -11.10 7.86
CA ILE A 463 13.36 -9.90 7.16
C ILE A 463 13.05 -8.69 8.05
N ASP A 464 13.83 -8.52 9.11
CA ASP A 464 13.62 -7.53 10.19
C ASP A 464 14.85 -6.65 10.49
N ARG A 465 15.97 -6.81 9.76
CA ARG A 465 17.18 -6.01 9.99
C ARG A 465 17.04 -4.58 9.50
N ILE A 466 16.60 -4.38 8.27
CA ILE A 466 16.42 -3.07 7.62
C ILE A 466 15.07 -3.09 6.89
N TRP A 467 14.16 -2.15 7.15
CA TRP A 467 13.10 -1.79 6.20
C TRP A 467 13.37 -0.37 5.70
N ILE A 468 13.62 -0.25 4.39
CA ILE A 468 13.85 1.00 3.68
C ILE A 468 12.81 1.12 2.57
N ILE A 469 12.08 2.23 2.54
CA ILE A 469 10.90 2.40 1.68
C ILE A 469 11.15 3.50 0.65
N ASN A 470 11.03 3.22 -0.65
CA ASN A 470 10.92 4.30 -1.64
C ASN A 470 9.57 5.01 -1.45
N VAL A 471 9.63 6.29 -1.09
CA VAL A 471 8.47 7.16 -0.83
C VAL A 471 8.32 8.28 -1.87
N GLY A 472 9.14 8.26 -2.93
CA GLY A 472 9.19 9.30 -3.95
C GLY A 472 9.51 10.66 -3.32
N ASP A 473 8.67 11.63 -3.66
CA ASP A 473 8.68 13.01 -3.17
C ASP A 473 8.25 13.19 -1.68
N LEU A 474 8.12 12.11 -0.89
CA LEU A 474 7.50 12.04 0.46
C LEU A 474 5.99 12.34 0.46
N LYS A 475 5.56 13.43 -0.18
CA LYS A 475 4.16 13.84 -0.31
C LYS A 475 3.62 13.40 -1.69
N PRO A 476 2.36 12.94 -1.81
CA PRO A 476 1.34 12.83 -0.78
C PRO A 476 1.23 11.36 -0.30
N LYS A 477 2.31 10.82 0.29
CA LYS A 477 2.40 9.43 0.78
C LYS A 477 2.40 9.36 2.32
N GLU A 478 1.92 10.38 3.02
CA GLU A 478 2.02 10.52 4.48
C GLU A 478 1.34 9.36 5.23
N TYR A 479 0.11 9.01 4.85
CA TYR A 479 -0.65 7.92 5.48
C TYR A 479 0.03 6.54 5.41
N PRO A 480 0.47 6.03 4.23
CA PRO A 480 1.22 4.76 4.19
C PRO A 480 2.57 4.85 4.90
N ILE A 481 3.27 5.99 4.90
CA ILE A 481 4.52 6.15 5.66
C ILE A 481 4.27 6.03 7.17
N ASP A 482 3.25 6.72 7.69
CA ASP A 482 2.86 6.66 9.11
C ASP A 482 2.56 5.20 9.53
N PHE A 483 1.82 4.46 8.69
CA PHE A 483 1.55 3.04 8.92
C PHE A 483 2.83 2.20 8.92
N ILE A 484 3.69 2.35 7.92
CA ILE A 484 4.89 1.49 7.80
C ILE A 484 5.83 1.71 8.99
N MET A 485 6.06 2.96 9.43
CA MET A 485 6.98 3.22 10.54
C MET A 485 6.44 2.70 11.89
N ARG A 486 5.13 2.83 12.15
CA ARG A 486 4.49 2.24 13.35
C ARG A 486 4.45 0.72 13.28
N TYR A 487 4.11 0.15 12.13
CA TYR A 487 4.10 -1.30 11.93
C TYR A 487 5.49 -1.89 12.09
N ALA A 488 6.54 -1.24 11.57
CA ALA A 488 7.94 -1.65 11.76
C ALA A 488 8.39 -1.63 13.24
N TRP A 489 7.79 -0.78 14.08
CA TRP A 489 8.03 -0.82 15.52
C TRP A 489 7.50 -2.11 16.15
N ASN A 490 6.25 -2.49 15.85
CA ASN A 490 5.63 -3.69 16.42
C ASN A 490 4.56 -4.33 15.49
N PRO A 491 4.97 -5.22 14.55
CA PRO A 491 4.03 -5.90 13.64
C PRO A 491 2.99 -6.77 14.37
N ASP A 492 3.33 -7.26 15.57
CA ASP A 492 2.45 -8.12 16.39
C ASP A 492 1.20 -7.37 16.90
N ALA A 493 1.20 -6.03 16.85
CA ALA A 493 0.10 -5.18 17.34
C ALA A 493 -1.04 -4.97 16.35
N ILE A 494 -0.84 -5.26 15.04
CA ILE A 494 -1.87 -5.04 14.00
C ILE A 494 -2.08 -6.35 13.21
N LYS A 495 -3.21 -7.01 13.48
CA LYS A 495 -3.60 -8.28 12.86
C LYS A 495 -4.47 -8.00 11.62
N VAL A 496 -4.78 -9.08 10.89
CA VAL A 496 -5.75 -9.03 9.80
C VAL A 496 -7.11 -8.62 10.37
N GLY A 497 -7.72 -7.57 9.82
CA GLY A 497 -8.96 -6.97 10.29
C GLY A 497 -8.77 -5.74 11.19
N ASP A 498 -7.58 -5.50 11.74
CA ASP A 498 -7.30 -4.33 12.59
C ASP A 498 -7.00 -3.06 11.77
N GLU A 499 -6.80 -3.17 10.45
CA GLU A 499 -6.37 -2.09 9.57
C GLU A 499 -7.37 -0.91 9.53
N ALA A 500 -8.66 -1.20 9.54
CA ALA A 500 -9.70 -0.15 9.58
C ALA A 500 -9.66 0.64 10.90
N SER A 501 -9.37 -0.03 12.02
CA SER A 501 -9.20 0.60 13.33
C SER A 501 -7.97 1.50 13.36
N TYR A 502 -6.87 1.08 12.70
CA TYR A 502 -5.70 1.92 12.51
C TYR A 502 -6.03 3.19 11.69
N THR A 503 -6.73 3.06 10.56
CA THR A 503 -7.13 4.21 9.73
C THR A 503 -8.03 5.19 10.49
N LEU A 504 -8.96 4.67 11.30
CA LEU A 504 -9.80 5.48 12.18
C LEU A 504 -8.96 6.24 13.21
N ALA A 505 -8.02 5.59 13.88
CA ALA A 505 -7.16 6.23 14.88
C ALA A 505 -6.25 7.32 14.26
N TRP A 506 -5.70 7.08 13.06
CA TRP A 506 -4.98 8.08 12.28
C TRP A 506 -5.85 9.28 11.89
N ALA A 507 -7.12 9.04 11.50
CA ALA A 507 -8.05 10.13 11.19
C ALA A 507 -8.48 10.90 12.45
N GLU A 508 -8.67 10.21 13.59
CA GLU A 508 -8.98 10.85 14.88
C GLU A 508 -7.83 11.73 15.37
N SER A 509 -6.56 11.32 15.19
CA SER A 509 -5.39 12.09 15.66
C SER A 509 -5.12 13.37 14.85
N ILE A 510 -5.66 13.48 13.64
CA ILE A 510 -5.50 14.63 12.75
C ILE A 510 -6.75 15.54 12.71
N PHE A 511 -7.95 14.94 12.60
CA PHE A 511 -9.19 15.67 12.34
C PHE A 511 -10.17 15.67 13.52
N GLY A 512 -9.86 14.95 14.60
CA GLY A 512 -10.77 14.74 15.71
C GLY A 512 -11.96 13.83 15.37
N LYS A 513 -12.72 13.44 16.41
CA LYS A 513 -13.64 12.29 16.32
C LYS A 513 -14.88 12.49 15.46
N ASN A 514 -15.35 13.74 15.29
CA ASN A 514 -16.66 14.04 14.73
C ASN A 514 -16.87 13.50 13.30
N TYR A 515 -15.82 13.49 12.48
CA TYR A 515 -15.86 13.01 11.09
C TYR A 515 -14.79 11.96 10.77
N ALA A 516 -13.98 11.54 11.75
CA ALA A 516 -12.85 10.63 11.54
C ALA A 516 -13.23 9.33 10.82
N ALA A 517 -14.38 8.73 11.13
CA ALA A 517 -14.84 7.50 10.48
C ALA A 517 -15.16 7.71 8.98
N GLU A 518 -15.77 8.84 8.60
CA GLU A 518 -16.06 9.13 7.19
C GLU A 518 -14.78 9.47 6.43
N ILE A 519 -13.84 10.18 7.08
CA ILE A 519 -12.52 10.51 6.52
C ILE A 519 -11.67 9.25 6.32
N ALA A 520 -11.60 8.38 7.32
CA ALA A 520 -10.88 7.10 7.26
C ALA A 520 -11.40 6.22 6.12
N ASP A 521 -12.72 6.11 5.96
CA ASP A 521 -13.34 5.38 4.86
C ASP A 521 -13.02 6.00 3.49
N ILE A 522 -12.99 7.34 3.36
CA ILE A 522 -12.58 8.00 2.11
C ILE A 522 -11.12 7.67 1.75
N VAL A 523 -10.21 7.72 2.73
CA VAL A 523 -8.77 7.44 2.54
C VAL A 523 -8.54 5.97 2.16
N ALA A 524 -9.23 5.04 2.84
CA ALA A 524 -9.22 3.63 2.47
C ALA A 524 -9.82 3.39 1.07
N THR A 525 -10.90 4.11 0.71
CA THR A 525 -11.61 3.89 -0.56
C THR A 525 -10.83 4.39 -1.78
N TYR A 526 -10.26 5.60 -1.78
CA TYR A 526 -9.52 6.07 -2.97
C TYR A 526 -8.27 5.22 -3.23
N SER A 527 -7.57 4.81 -2.16
CA SER A 527 -6.39 3.96 -2.27
C SER A 527 -6.76 2.54 -2.71
N ASN A 528 -7.91 2.00 -2.28
CA ASN A 528 -8.44 0.73 -2.79
C ASN A 528 -8.82 0.81 -4.28
N TYR A 529 -9.47 1.88 -4.75
CA TYR A 529 -9.79 2.04 -6.16
C TYR A 529 -8.54 2.10 -7.06
N HIS A 530 -7.40 2.59 -6.54
CA HIS A 530 -6.13 2.52 -7.25
C HIS A 530 -5.56 1.09 -7.41
N LEU A 531 -5.95 0.13 -6.56
CA LEU A 531 -5.66 -1.29 -6.79
C LEU A 531 -6.42 -1.83 -8.02
N THR A 532 -7.58 -1.27 -8.34
CA THR A 532 -8.28 -1.55 -9.61
C THR A 532 -7.53 -0.93 -10.78
N ARG A 533 -7.16 0.37 -10.69
CA ARG A 533 -6.28 1.02 -11.67
C ARG A 533 -5.60 2.29 -11.15
N LYS A 534 -4.25 2.34 -11.20
CA LYS A 534 -3.47 3.57 -10.95
C LYS A 534 -3.58 4.56 -12.12
N ALA A 535 -3.40 5.85 -11.86
CA ALA A 535 -3.60 6.92 -12.84
C ALA A 535 -2.72 6.74 -14.09
N GLU A 536 -1.43 6.50 -13.87
CA GLU A 536 -0.38 6.36 -14.88
C GLU A 536 -0.53 5.11 -15.76
N VAL A 537 -1.34 4.13 -15.35
CA VAL A 537 -1.59 2.88 -16.10
C VAL A 537 -2.96 2.83 -16.75
N GLN A 538 -3.77 3.88 -16.66
CA GLN A 538 -5.09 3.93 -17.30
C GLN A 538 -5.00 3.85 -18.83
N ASN A 539 -6.04 3.31 -19.44
CA ASN A 539 -6.19 3.25 -20.89
C ASN A 539 -7.68 3.20 -21.26
N PRO A 540 -8.13 3.79 -22.39
CA PRO A 540 -9.53 3.75 -22.80
C PRO A 540 -10.11 2.36 -23.07
N LEU A 541 -9.26 1.31 -23.12
CA LEU A 541 -9.65 -0.08 -23.43
C LEU A 541 -9.57 -1.03 -22.22
N ILE A 542 -9.46 -0.51 -20.99
CA ILE A 542 -9.42 -1.36 -19.77
C ILE A 542 -10.81 -1.90 -19.43
N PHE A 543 -11.75 -1.01 -19.13
CA PHE A 543 -13.10 -1.34 -18.69
C PHE A 543 -14.06 -1.52 -19.86
N SER A 544 -15.01 -2.45 -19.75
CA SER A 544 -16.07 -2.59 -20.74
C SER A 544 -17.09 -1.45 -20.64
N HIS A 545 -17.52 -0.97 -21.80
CA HIS A 545 -18.58 0.03 -21.96
C HIS A 545 -19.93 -0.58 -22.35
N VAL A 546 -19.99 -1.91 -22.54
CA VAL A 546 -21.17 -2.64 -23.01
C VAL A 546 -21.48 -3.88 -22.18
N ASN A 547 -20.47 -4.51 -21.57
CA ASN A 547 -20.66 -5.72 -20.76
C ASN A 547 -20.82 -5.35 -19.28
N PHE A 548 -21.87 -5.89 -18.67
CA PHE A 548 -22.17 -5.79 -17.25
C PHE A 548 -22.17 -4.36 -16.68
N ASN A 549 -22.45 -3.31 -17.46
CA ASN A 549 -22.37 -1.91 -17.00
C ASN A 549 -21.04 -1.53 -16.28
N GLU A 550 -19.92 -2.14 -16.66
CA GLU A 550 -18.67 -2.08 -15.87
C GLU A 550 -18.14 -0.65 -15.70
N SER A 551 -17.89 0.07 -16.80
CA SER A 551 -17.38 1.44 -16.72
C SER A 551 -18.35 2.42 -16.04
N ASP A 552 -19.66 2.18 -16.09
CA ASP A 552 -20.65 2.99 -15.38
C ASP A 552 -20.65 2.74 -13.87
N ARG A 553 -20.46 1.49 -13.42
CA ARG A 553 -20.24 1.20 -11.99
C ARG A 553 -18.97 1.87 -11.46
N GLN A 554 -17.88 1.79 -12.20
CA GLN A 554 -16.59 2.41 -11.86
C GLN A 554 -16.74 3.93 -11.72
N LEU A 555 -17.42 4.57 -12.69
CA LEU A 555 -17.69 6.00 -12.63
C LEU A 555 -18.58 6.38 -11.43
N ALA A 556 -19.66 5.63 -11.19
CA ALA A 556 -20.56 5.88 -10.06
C ALA A 556 -19.89 5.65 -8.69
N GLN A 557 -18.92 4.75 -8.60
CA GLN A 557 -18.08 4.54 -7.40
C GLN A 557 -17.25 5.79 -7.11
N TRP A 558 -16.48 6.29 -8.07
CA TRP A 558 -15.72 7.53 -7.94
C TRP A 558 -16.59 8.75 -7.63
N HIS A 559 -17.73 8.92 -8.33
CA HIS A 559 -18.63 10.06 -8.09
C HIS A 559 -19.25 10.08 -6.69
N ARG A 560 -19.55 8.91 -6.10
CA ARG A 560 -20.01 8.84 -4.70
C ARG A 560 -18.90 9.22 -3.73
N LEU A 561 -17.67 8.80 -3.98
CA LEU A 561 -16.51 9.09 -3.15
C LEU A 561 -16.19 10.60 -3.14
N VAL A 562 -16.07 11.21 -4.32
CA VAL A 562 -15.78 12.64 -4.47
C VAL A 562 -16.85 13.49 -3.79
N ARG A 563 -18.14 13.18 -4.00
CA ARG A 563 -19.24 13.92 -3.36
C ARG A 563 -19.14 13.92 -1.83
N ARG A 564 -18.73 12.81 -1.22
CA ARG A 564 -18.54 12.72 0.24
C ARG A 564 -17.37 13.57 0.70
N ALA A 565 -16.24 13.50 0.00
CA ALA A 565 -15.06 14.31 0.31
C ALA A 565 -15.34 15.83 0.17
N GLU A 566 -15.95 16.27 -0.92
CA GLU A 566 -16.32 17.67 -1.12
C GLU A 566 -17.30 18.17 -0.06
N VAL A 567 -18.31 17.37 0.33
CA VAL A 567 -19.29 17.76 1.37
C VAL A 567 -18.66 17.85 2.76
N LEU A 568 -17.59 17.09 3.04
CA LEU A 568 -16.88 17.16 4.32
C LEU A 568 -16.04 18.43 4.48
N GLU A 569 -15.42 18.93 3.40
CA GLU A 569 -14.60 20.16 3.44
C GLU A 569 -15.36 21.35 4.06
N TYR A 570 -16.63 21.51 3.68
CA TYR A 570 -17.52 22.56 4.20
C TYR A 570 -18.00 22.34 5.64
N LYS A 571 -17.91 21.11 6.17
CA LYS A 571 -18.27 20.77 7.57
C LYS A 571 -17.10 20.90 8.53
N LEU A 572 -15.86 20.92 8.01
CA LEU A 572 -14.66 20.98 8.82
C LEU A 572 -14.32 22.43 9.23
N PRO A 573 -13.73 22.62 10.43
CA PRO A 573 -13.15 23.90 10.85
C PRO A 573 -12.12 24.40 9.84
N GLU A 574 -11.93 25.72 9.76
CA GLU A 574 -11.05 26.34 8.75
C GLU A 574 -9.59 25.94 8.96
N GLU A 575 -9.17 25.85 10.23
CA GLU A 575 -7.82 25.51 10.67
C GLU A 575 -7.33 24.10 10.29
N VAL A 576 -8.23 23.16 9.95
CA VAL A 576 -7.87 21.81 9.47
C VAL A 576 -7.97 21.69 7.94
N ARG A 577 -8.42 22.72 7.20
CA ARG A 577 -8.73 22.58 5.76
C ARG A 577 -7.50 22.33 4.90
N ASP A 578 -6.35 22.92 5.21
CA ASP A 578 -5.11 22.62 4.46
C ASP A 578 -4.69 21.16 4.65
N ALA A 579 -4.73 20.64 5.87
CA ALA A 579 -4.47 19.22 6.16
C ALA A 579 -5.50 18.31 5.48
N TYR A 580 -6.78 18.68 5.50
CA TYR A 580 -7.84 17.92 4.84
C TYR A 580 -7.71 17.91 3.31
N TYR A 581 -7.39 19.05 2.72
CA TYR A 581 -7.20 19.20 1.28
C TYR A 581 -6.09 18.27 0.80
N GLN A 582 -4.92 18.32 1.45
CA GLN A 582 -3.75 17.57 1.00
C GLN A 582 -3.81 16.07 1.32
N LEU A 583 -4.36 15.67 2.49
CA LEU A 583 -4.39 14.27 2.92
C LEU A 583 -5.62 13.48 2.43
N VAL A 584 -6.71 14.17 2.04
CA VAL A 584 -8.00 13.51 1.77
C VAL A 584 -8.62 13.97 0.47
N LEU A 585 -8.92 15.27 0.31
CA LEU A 585 -9.73 15.75 -0.81
C LEU A 585 -8.97 15.71 -2.15
N TYR A 586 -7.75 16.23 -2.20
CA TYR A 586 -6.92 16.26 -3.41
C TYR A 586 -6.70 14.85 -3.99
N PRO A 587 -6.14 13.87 -3.24
CA PRO A 587 -5.89 12.54 -3.81
C PRO A 587 -7.18 11.84 -4.25
N ALA A 588 -8.29 11.96 -3.48
CA ALA A 588 -9.56 11.35 -3.85
C ALA A 588 -10.17 11.96 -5.13
N LYS A 589 -10.18 13.29 -5.24
CA LYS A 589 -10.85 14.02 -6.33
C LYS A 589 -10.01 14.09 -7.60
N ALA A 590 -8.69 14.24 -7.49
CA ALA A 590 -7.81 14.25 -8.66
C ALA A 590 -7.75 12.87 -9.33
N ALA A 591 -7.59 11.80 -8.54
CA ALA A 591 -7.64 10.42 -9.04
C ALA A 591 -8.97 10.09 -9.75
N ALA A 592 -10.09 10.51 -9.16
CA ALA A 592 -11.41 10.36 -9.78
C ALA A 592 -11.51 11.09 -11.12
N GLY A 593 -10.96 12.30 -11.21
CA GLY A 593 -10.93 13.09 -12.45
C GLY A 593 -10.18 12.38 -13.57
N VAL A 594 -8.99 11.83 -13.28
CA VAL A 594 -8.21 11.03 -14.25
C VAL A 594 -8.98 9.77 -14.66
N ALA A 595 -9.57 9.04 -13.72
CA ALA A 595 -10.37 7.85 -14.03
C ALA A 595 -11.57 8.17 -14.94
N GLU A 596 -12.29 9.26 -14.66
CA GLU A 596 -13.38 9.71 -15.52
C GLU A 596 -12.88 10.17 -16.90
N MET A 597 -11.73 10.84 -17.02
CA MET A 597 -11.15 11.21 -18.33
C MET A 597 -10.89 9.99 -19.23
N TYR A 598 -10.33 8.91 -18.67
CA TYR A 598 -10.07 7.68 -19.45
C TYR A 598 -11.35 6.88 -19.76
N ILE A 599 -12.32 6.82 -18.83
CA ILE A 599 -13.64 6.23 -19.09
C ILE A 599 -14.40 7.03 -20.16
N ALA A 600 -14.35 8.36 -20.10
CA ALA A 600 -14.94 9.27 -21.09
C ALA A 600 -14.30 9.08 -22.47
N ALA A 601 -12.98 8.90 -22.54
CA ALA A 601 -12.29 8.57 -23.79
C ALA A 601 -12.75 7.23 -24.37
N GLY A 602 -12.91 6.20 -23.53
CA GLY A 602 -13.40 4.89 -23.97
C GLY A 602 -14.84 4.94 -24.48
N LYS A 603 -15.74 5.60 -23.74
CA LYS A 603 -17.12 5.87 -24.15
C LYS A 603 -17.19 6.70 -25.44
N ASN A 604 -16.41 7.78 -25.55
CA ASN A 604 -16.31 8.58 -26.77
C ASN A 604 -15.91 7.71 -27.97
N ASN A 605 -14.84 6.92 -27.85
CA ASN A 605 -14.34 6.10 -28.96
C ASN A 605 -15.36 5.02 -29.38
N LEU A 606 -16.09 4.41 -28.44
CA LEU A 606 -17.19 3.51 -28.75
C LEU A 606 -18.34 4.24 -29.44
N TYR A 607 -18.82 5.33 -28.85
CA TYR A 607 -19.99 6.06 -29.33
C TYR A 607 -19.71 6.71 -30.70
N ALA A 608 -18.46 7.08 -30.99
CA ALA A 608 -18.03 7.53 -32.31
C ALA A 608 -18.07 6.41 -33.36
N LYS A 609 -17.61 5.18 -33.06
CA LYS A 609 -17.82 4.02 -33.95
C LYS A 609 -19.31 3.82 -34.26
N GLN A 610 -20.17 4.00 -33.25
CA GLN A 610 -21.64 3.84 -33.35
C GLN A 610 -22.36 5.01 -34.06
N GLN A 611 -21.64 6.11 -34.35
CA GLN A 611 -22.16 7.40 -34.86
C GLN A 611 -23.17 8.08 -33.90
N ARG A 612 -23.00 7.91 -32.59
CA ARG A 612 -23.77 8.58 -31.53
C ARG A 612 -23.23 9.97 -31.24
N LEU A 613 -24.11 10.98 -31.24
CA LEU A 613 -23.72 12.36 -30.89
C LEU A 613 -23.22 12.50 -29.44
N GLN A 614 -23.59 11.58 -28.54
CA GLN A 614 -23.07 11.51 -27.17
C GLN A 614 -21.54 11.39 -27.09
N ALA A 615 -20.85 10.96 -28.15
CA ALA A 615 -19.39 10.98 -28.19
C ALA A 615 -18.85 12.39 -27.89
N ASN A 616 -19.50 13.44 -28.42
CA ASN A 616 -19.06 14.83 -28.25
C ASN A 616 -19.20 15.30 -26.79
N TYR A 617 -20.27 14.90 -26.09
CA TYR A 617 -20.44 15.16 -24.65
C TYR A 617 -19.28 14.58 -23.82
N TRP A 618 -18.86 13.34 -24.09
CA TRP A 618 -17.74 12.73 -23.36
C TRP A 618 -16.39 13.39 -23.66
N TYR A 619 -16.20 13.94 -24.87
CA TYR A 619 -15.04 14.77 -25.18
C TYR A 619 -15.06 16.09 -24.39
N GLU A 620 -16.18 16.82 -24.39
CA GLU A 620 -16.34 18.06 -23.62
C GLU A 620 -16.15 17.83 -22.12
N ARG A 621 -16.71 16.75 -21.57
CA ARG A 621 -16.53 16.35 -20.17
C ARG A 621 -15.06 16.10 -19.83
N ALA A 622 -14.33 15.41 -20.70
CA ALA A 622 -12.90 15.18 -20.50
C ALA A 622 -12.08 16.48 -20.56
N CYS A 623 -12.41 17.42 -21.45
CA CYS A 623 -11.79 18.74 -21.48
C CYS A 623 -12.03 19.55 -20.20
N VAL A 624 -13.24 19.50 -19.63
CA VAL A 624 -13.56 20.15 -18.34
C VAL A 624 -12.75 19.53 -17.21
N LEU A 625 -12.66 18.20 -17.16
CA LEU A 625 -11.88 17.48 -16.14
C LEU A 625 -10.38 17.76 -16.24
N PHE A 626 -9.83 17.84 -17.45
CA PHE A 626 -8.42 18.14 -17.69
C PHE A 626 -8.02 19.55 -17.21
N GLU A 627 -8.92 20.53 -17.36
CA GLU A 627 -8.71 21.88 -16.81
C GLU A 627 -8.97 21.94 -15.29
N GLN A 628 -9.82 21.08 -14.74
CA GLN A 628 -10.00 20.93 -13.28
C GLN A 628 -8.77 20.33 -12.61
N ASP A 629 -8.18 19.31 -13.21
CA ASP A 629 -6.92 18.68 -12.78
C ASP A 629 -5.78 19.70 -12.66
N ARG A 630 -5.54 20.46 -13.74
CA ARG A 630 -4.57 21.56 -13.76
C ARG A 630 -4.81 22.57 -12.63
N LYS A 631 -6.06 23.00 -12.43
CA LYS A 631 -6.44 23.94 -11.36
C LYS A 631 -6.23 23.37 -9.95
N MET A 632 -6.46 22.09 -9.75
CA MET A 632 -6.22 21.44 -8.44
C MET A 632 -4.73 21.36 -8.13
N SER A 633 -3.91 21.02 -9.12
CA SER A 633 -2.45 21.02 -8.96
C SER A 633 -1.89 22.43 -8.74
N ASP A 634 -2.38 23.43 -9.48
CA ASP A 634 -2.06 24.85 -9.24
C ASP A 634 -2.43 25.29 -7.81
N TYR A 635 -3.63 24.93 -7.32
CA TYR A 635 -4.07 25.26 -5.96
C TYR A 635 -3.21 24.60 -4.89
N TYR A 636 -2.87 23.32 -5.05
CA TYR A 636 -1.94 22.63 -4.15
C TYR A 636 -0.58 23.34 -4.10
N ASN A 637 -0.04 23.70 -5.28
CA ASN A 637 1.27 24.33 -5.40
C ASN A 637 1.30 25.80 -4.94
N HIS A 638 0.19 26.54 -5.01
CA HIS A 638 0.24 28.01 -4.86
C HIS A 638 -0.68 28.58 -3.79
N CYS A 639 -1.61 27.79 -3.23
CA CYS A 639 -2.61 28.27 -2.28
C CYS A 639 -2.58 27.53 -0.94
N VAL A 640 -2.44 26.20 -0.94
CA VAL A 640 -2.43 25.39 0.30
C VAL A 640 -1.33 25.87 1.25
N ALA A 641 -1.71 26.13 2.51
CA ALA A 641 -0.84 26.65 3.57
C ALA A 641 0.02 27.84 3.11
N ASP A 642 -0.63 28.89 2.58
CA ASP A 642 0.01 30.10 2.04
C ASP A 642 1.09 29.82 0.96
N GLY A 643 0.90 28.76 0.17
CA GLY A 643 1.83 28.35 -0.90
C GLY A 643 3.06 27.58 -0.42
N LYS A 644 3.04 27.07 0.83
CA LYS A 644 4.12 26.27 1.44
C LYS A 644 4.60 25.08 0.61
N TRP A 645 3.75 24.54 -0.27
CA TRP A 645 3.97 23.32 -1.05
C TRP A 645 4.25 23.57 -2.54
N LYS A 646 4.79 24.74 -2.88
CA LYS A 646 5.16 25.10 -4.25
C LYS A 646 6.00 24.03 -4.95
N TYR A 647 5.49 23.60 -6.11
CA TYR A 647 5.97 22.51 -6.96
C TYR A 647 5.73 21.07 -6.49
N MET A 648 5.13 20.82 -5.31
CA MET A 648 4.96 19.45 -4.80
C MET A 648 4.00 18.58 -5.65
N MET A 649 3.10 19.19 -6.42
CA MET A 649 2.26 18.50 -7.42
C MET A 649 2.65 18.93 -8.83
N SER A 650 3.88 18.61 -9.26
CA SER A 650 4.41 18.95 -10.60
C SER A 650 4.57 17.76 -11.55
N ASP A 651 4.35 16.54 -11.08
CA ASP A 651 4.47 15.33 -11.87
C ASP A 651 3.39 15.24 -12.94
N ASN A 652 3.78 15.04 -14.21
CA ASN A 652 2.84 14.72 -15.28
C ASN A 652 2.30 13.29 -15.08
N HIS A 653 0.99 13.17 -14.93
CA HIS A 653 0.29 11.93 -14.58
C HIS A 653 -0.75 11.49 -15.64
N ILE A 654 -0.97 12.29 -16.70
CA ILE A 654 -1.95 12.01 -17.78
C ILE A 654 -1.22 11.86 -19.13
N GLY A 655 -1.55 10.82 -19.90
CA GLY A 655 -1.01 10.61 -21.25
C GLY A 655 0.13 9.58 -21.35
N TYR A 656 0.30 8.72 -20.34
CA TYR A 656 1.26 7.61 -20.38
C TYR A 656 0.97 6.62 -21.52
N ILE A 657 1.95 6.45 -22.42
CA ILE A 657 1.92 5.44 -23.51
C ILE A 657 2.85 4.24 -23.25
N SER A 658 3.78 4.37 -22.29
CA SER A 658 4.71 3.32 -21.87
C SER A 658 5.05 3.52 -20.37
N TRP A 659 6.23 3.11 -19.91
CA TRP A 659 6.60 3.28 -18.49
C TRP A 659 7.04 4.70 -18.09
N PRO A 660 7.81 5.48 -18.89
CA PRO A 660 8.33 6.78 -18.46
C PRO A 660 7.25 7.86 -18.39
N ILE A 661 7.49 8.84 -17.53
CA ILE A 661 6.70 10.07 -17.40
C ILE A 661 6.55 10.81 -18.75
N PRO A 662 5.32 11.24 -19.13
CA PRO A 662 5.13 12.03 -20.35
C PRO A 662 5.72 13.44 -20.17
N LYS A 663 6.11 14.07 -21.29
CA LYS A 663 6.76 15.41 -21.29
C LYS A 663 5.83 16.54 -20.82
N LYS A 664 4.53 16.32 -20.89
CA LYS A 664 3.43 17.17 -20.42
C LYS A 664 2.18 16.29 -20.27
N ASN A 665 1.23 16.69 -19.45
CA ASN A 665 -0.10 16.07 -19.44
C ASN A 665 -0.75 16.19 -20.85
N GLU A 666 -1.28 15.08 -21.37
CA GLU A 666 -2.08 15.04 -22.61
C GLU A 666 -3.29 14.12 -22.44
N LEU A 667 -4.47 14.58 -22.88
CA LEU A 667 -5.66 13.73 -22.97
C LEU A 667 -5.42 12.55 -23.94
N PRO A 668 -5.97 11.35 -23.66
CA PRO A 668 -5.98 10.25 -24.62
C PRO A 668 -6.76 10.61 -25.89
N PRO A 669 -6.68 9.82 -26.98
CA PRO A 669 -7.38 10.13 -28.23
C PRO A 669 -8.92 10.14 -28.10
N PHE A 670 -9.55 11.20 -28.64
CA PHE A 670 -11.00 11.35 -28.80
C PHE A 670 -11.37 11.54 -30.27
N GLN A 671 -12.64 11.31 -30.60
CA GLN A 671 -13.25 11.51 -31.91
C GLN A 671 -14.46 12.46 -31.81
N VAL A 672 -14.60 13.37 -32.77
CA VAL A 672 -15.77 14.27 -32.87
C VAL A 672 -16.73 13.74 -33.93
N VAL A 673 -17.96 13.43 -33.53
CA VAL A 673 -19.02 12.96 -34.42
C VAL A 673 -19.74 14.17 -35.03
N LYS A 674 -19.85 14.19 -36.37
CA LYS A 674 -20.64 15.17 -37.09
C LYS A 674 -22.01 14.56 -37.43
N PRO A 675 -23.14 15.20 -37.08
CA PRO A 675 -24.46 14.67 -37.40
C PRO A 675 -24.69 14.58 -38.91
N ALA A 676 -25.35 13.51 -39.35
CA ALA A 676 -25.91 13.41 -40.70
C ALA A 676 -26.89 14.56 -40.99
N SER A 677 -27.12 14.88 -42.26
CA SER A 677 -27.94 16.04 -42.67
C SER A 677 -29.43 15.92 -42.33
N ARG A 678 -29.91 14.71 -42.01
CA ARG A 678 -31.29 14.39 -41.60
C ARG A 678 -31.26 13.45 -40.40
N SER A 679 -32.27 13.51 -39.55
CA SER A 679 -32.46 12.56 -38.43
C SER A 679 -32.49 11.12 -38.93
N SER A 680 -31.89 10.22 -38.17
CA SER A 680 -31.81 8.80 -38.51
C SER A 680 -31.61 7.96 -37.24
N MET A 681 -32.48 6.97 -37.04
CA MET A 681 -32.43 6.08 -35.90
C MET A 681 -31.18 5.19 -35.96
N GLY A 682 -30.47 5.12 -34.83
CA GLY A 682 -29.52 4.07 -34.49
C GLY A 682 -29.99 3.33 -33.23
N VAL A 683 -29.61 2.06 -33.11
CA VAL A 683 -29.92 1.21 -31.95
C VAL A 683 -28.62 0.59 -31.43
N ALA A 684 -28.27 0.77 -30.17
CA ALA A 684 -27.15 0.11 -29.50
C ALA A 684 -27.66 -0.78 -28.37
N LEU A 685 -26.94 -1.86 -28.08
CA LEU A 685 -27.38 -2.90 -27.14
C LEU A 685 -26.38 -3.03 -25.99
N GLU A 686 -26.87 -3.34 -24.79
CA GLU A 686 -26.03 -3.96 -23.78
C GLU A 686 -25.44 -5.27 -24.35
N GLY A 687 -24.18 -5.58 -24.03
CA GLY A 687 -23.44 -6.71 -24.60
C GLY A 687 -22.76 -6.46 -25.96
N SER A 688 -23.06 -5.38 -26.69
CA SER A 688 -22.57 -5.19 -28.07
C SER A 688 -21.90 -3.85 -28.33
N GLU A 689 -20.66 -3.88 -28.86
CA GLU A 689 -19.99 -2.66 -29.38
C GLU A 689 -20.64 -2.13 -30.67
N GLN A 690 -21.48 -2.92 -31.36
CA GLN A 690 -22.10 -2.53 -32.63
C GLN A 690 -23.28 -1.55 -32.43
N ALA A 691 -23.68 -0.88 -33.51
CA ALA A 691 -24.93 -0.14 -33.53
C ALA A 691 -25.70 -0.33 -34.85
N TYR A 692 -26.98 -0.65 -34.71
CA TYR A 692 -27.87 -1.15 -35.75
C TYR A 692 -28.72 -0.03 -36.37
N PRO A 693 -29.18 -0.17 -37.63
CA PRO A 693 -28.76 -1.20 -38.58
C PRO A 693 -27.25 -1.10 -38.89
N ALA A 694 -26.61 -2.26 -38.98
CA ALA A 694 -25.16 -2.40 -39.14
C ALA A 694 -24.85 -3.13 -40.45
N ALA A 695 -23.86 -2.66 -41.20
CA ALA A 695 -23.45 -3.34 -42.44
C ALA A 695 -22.80 -4.70 -42.12
N ASN A 696 -23.28 -5.76 -42.75
CA ASN A 696 -22.74 -7.13 -42.68
C ASN A 696 -22.85 -7.85 -41.32
N VAL A 697 -23.69 -7.37 -40.39
CA VAL A 697 -24.03 -8.10 -39.16
C VAL A 697 -25.48 -8.60 -39.27
N ALA A 698 -25.67 -9.91 -39.24
CA ALA A 698 -26.97 -10.54 -39.55
C ALA A 698 -28.05 -10.33 -38.48
N THR A 699 -27.65 -10.18 -37.21
CA THR A 699 -28.58 -10.20 -36.07
C THR A 699 -28.17 -9.20 -34.99
N ALA A 700 -29.16 -8.51 -34.42
CA ALA A 700 -29.02 -7.75 -33.18
C ALA A 700 -29.55 -8.62 -32.03
N SER A 701 -28.78 -8.85 -30.97
CA SER A 701 -29.19 -9.68 -29.83
C SER A 701 -28.72 -9.08 -28.53
N LEU A 702 -29.56 -9.16 -27.50
CA LEU A 702 -29.17 -8.93 -26.12
C LEU A 702 -28.47 -10.19 -25.55
N PRO A 703 -27.76 -10.09 -24.41
CA PRO A 703 -27.23 -11.24 -23.70
C PRO A 703 -28.35 -12.16 -23.18
N LEU A 704 -27.99 -13.38 -22.80
CA LEU A 704 -28.93 -14.40 -22.29
C LEU A 704 -29.62 -13.93 -21.01
N PHE A 705 -30.95 -13.79 -21.05
CA PHE A 705 -31.76 -13.53 -19.87
C PHE A 705 -31.90 -14.79 -19.00
N GLN A 706 -31.80 -14.63 -17.68
CA GLN A 706 -31.95 -15.69 -16.68
C GLN A 706 -32.69 -15.14 -15.45
N PRO A 707 -33.39 -15.98 -14.65
CA PRO A 707 -34.06 -15.58 -13.41
C PRO A 707 -33.06 -15.33 -12.26
N ILE A 708 -32.00 -14.58 -12.54
CA ILE A 708 -30.89 -14.24 -11.62
C ILE A 708 -30.66 -12.73 -11.72
N ALA A 709 -30.51 -12.06 -10.58
CA ALA A 709 -30.29 -10.61 -10.53
C ALA A 709 -29.07 -10.18 -11.36
N GLY A 710 -29.23 -9.18 -12.22
CA GLY A 710 -28.16 -8.72 -13.13
C GLY A 710 -27.96 -9.63 -14.35
N SER A 711 -28.86 -10.59 -14.57
CA SER A 711 -29.09 -11.26 -15.87
C SER A 711 -30.58 -11.34 -16.21
N ASP A 712 -31.43 -10.65 -15.44
CA ASP A 712 -32.88 -10.55 -15.58
C ASP A 712 -33.33 -9.30 -16.38
N SER A 713 -32.40 -8.38 -16.64
CA SER A 713 -32.67 -7.14 -17.37
C SER A 713 -31.46 -6.60 -18.12
N TYR A 714 -31.69 -6.10 -19.34
CA TYR A 714 -30.70 -5.43 -20.18
C TYR A 714 -31.27 -4.17 -20.85
N TYR A 715 -30.42 -3.25 -21.30
CA TYR A 715 -30.86 -2.03 -22.01
C TYR A 715 -30.71 -2.10 -23.55
N ILE A 716 -31.59 -1.36 -24.23
CA ILE A 716 -31.50 -0.96 -25.64
C ILE A 716 -31.46 0.57 -25.67
N ASP A 717 -30.40 1.16 -26.23
CA ASP A 717 -30.28 2.60 -26.47
C ASP A 717 -30.73 2.92 -27.90
N VAL A 718 -31.79 3.71 -28.05
CA VAL A 718 -32.27 4.21 -29.35
C VAL A 718 -31.88 5.68 -29.50
N PHE A 719 -31.11 6.03 -30.52
CA PHE A 719 -30.47 7.35 -30.62
C PHE A 719 -30.52 7.93 -32.04
N ASN A 720 -30.27 9.24 -32.14
CA ASN A 720 -30.19 9.94 -33.41
C ASN A 720 -28.74 10.04 -33.93
N ARG A 721 -28.54 9.66 -35.20
CA ARG A 721 -27.29 9.83 -35.97
C ARG A 721 -27.25 11.15 -36.75
N GLY A 722 -28.33 11.91 -36.75
CA GLY A 722 -28.57 13.08 -37.60
C GLY A 722 -28.72 14.41 -36.85
N LYS A 723 -29.01 15.46 -37.62
CA LYS A 723 -29.46 16.76 -37.09
C LYS A 723 -30.93 16.70 -36.65
N GLY A 724 -31.31 17.59 -35.74
CA GLY A 724 -32.68 17.69 -35.23
C GLY A 724 -32.96 16.66 -34.14
N VAL A 725 -34.23 16.28 -34.00
CA VAL A 725 -34.68 15.20 -33.10
C VAL A 725 -35.24 14.02 -33.91
N LEU A 726 -35.42 12.86 -33.28
CA LEU A 726 -36.22 11.76 -33.82
C LEU A 726 -37.71 12.14 -33.78
N GLU A 727 -38.18 12.88 -34.77
CA GLU A 727 -39.57 13.31 -34.88
C GLU A 727 -40.55 12.12 -34.90
N GLY A 728 -41.65 12.22 -34.14
CA GLY A 728 -42.63 11.15 -33.99
C GLY A 728 -42.35 10.22 -32.80
N LYS A 729 -43.10 9.12 -32.71
CA LYS A 729 -42.98 8.14 -31.62
C LYS A 729 -42.04 7.01 -32.02
N VAL A 730 -41.02 6.74 -31.21
CA VAL A 730 -40.28 5.47 -31.24
C VAL A 730 -41.15 4.40 -30.59
N GLU A 731 -41.39 3.30 -31.30
CA GLU A 731 -42.14 2.16 -30.78
C GLU A 731 -41.23 0.97 -30.53
N ALA A 732 -41.36 0.35 -29.36
CA ALA A 732 -40.68 -0.89 -29.02
C ALA A 732 -41.75 -1.97 -28.79
N VAL A 733 -41.92 -2.85 -29.78
CA VAL A 733 -42.99 -3.84 -29.80
C VAL A 733 -42.40 -5.22 -29.49
N PRO A 734 -42.63 -5.80 -28.30
CA PRO A 734 -42.24 -7.18 -28.03
C PRO A 734 -43.08 -8.13 -28.89
N SER A 735 -42.44 -9.17 -29.45
CA SER A 735 -43.13 -10.24 -30.19
C SER A 735 -43.91 -11.18 -29.26
N GLU A 736 -43.50 -11.27 -28.01
CA GLU A 736 -43.94 -12.25 -27.03
C GLU A 736 -44.45 -11.59 -25.74
N SER A 737 -45.52 -12.11 -25.14
CA SER A 737 -46.16 -11.50 -23.96
C SER A 737 -45.29 -11.51 -22.70
N TRP A 738 -44.32 -12.43 -22.61
CA TRP A 738 -43.37 -12.54 -21.51
C TRP A 738 -42.22 -11.52 -21.59
N ILE A 739 -42.01 -10.86 -22.73
CA ILE A 739 -41.03 -9.78 -22.87
C ILE A 739 -41.71 -8.46 -22.48
N LYS A 740 -41.15 -7.74 -21.51
CA LYS A 740 -41.60 -6.39 -21.12
C LYS A 740 -40.55 -5.36 -21.52
N VAL A 741 -41.01 -4.20 -21.97
CA VAL A 741 -40.15 -3.07 -22.35
C VAL A 741 -40.66 -1.80 -21.68
N ASN A 742 -39.80 -1.15 -20.90
CA ASN A 742 -40.11 0.11 -20.21
C ASN A 742 -39.16 1.21 -20.69
N THR A 743 -39.68 2.41 -20.95
CA THR A 743 -38.86 3.57 -21.32
C THR A 743 -38.27 4.22 -20.06
N GLU A 744 -36.95 4.35 -20.00
CA GLU A 744 -36.24 5.09 -18.95
C GLU A 744 -36.08 6.57 -19.35
N LYS A 745 -35.89 7.46 -18.37
CA LYS A 745 -35.60 8.86 -18.65
C LYS A 745 -34.21 9.03 -19.26
N SER A 746 -34.16 9.68 -20.41
CA SER A 746 -32.94 10.11 -21.09
C SER A 746 -32.21 11.24 -20.37
N VAL A 747 -30.95 11.45 -20.73
CA VAL A 747 -30.18 12.63 -20.31
C VAL A 747 -30.78 13.90 -20.93
N GLU A 748 -31.02 14.91 -20.10
CA GLU A 748 -31.60 16.18 -20.55
C GLU A 748 -30.72 16.86 -21.60
N GLY A 749 -31.32 17.30 -22.71
CA GLY A 749 -30.61 17.90 -23.85
C GLY A 749 -30.02 16.92 -24.87
N ILE A 750 -30.21 15.61 -24.72
CA ILE A 750 -29.71 14.59 -25.66
C ILE A 750 -30.86 13.77 -26.27
N ASP A 751 -30.88 13.68 -27.60
CA ASP A 751 -31.86 12.89 -28.38
C ASP A 751 -31.46 11.40 -28.44
N GLU A 752 -31.54 10.75 -27.29
CA GLU A 752 -31.43 9.31 -27.10
C GLU A 752 -32.57 8.84 -26.18
N ILE A 753 -33.01 7.59 -26.28
CA ILE A 753 -34.05 6.96 -25.48
C ILE A 753 -33.52 5.61 -25.01
N ARG A 754 -33.39 5.42 -23.69
CA ARG A 754 -33.05 4.11 -23.13
C ARG A 754 -34.32 3.31 -22.87
N LEU A 755 -34.34 2.08 -23.37
CA LEU A 755 -35.40 1.10 -23.16
C LEU A 755 -34.86 -0.03 -22.29
N ARG A 756 -35.49 -0.29 -21.16
CA ARG A 756 -35.20 -1.40 -20.26
C ARG A 756 -36.03 -2.61 -20.68
N VAL A 757 -35.37 -3.70 -21.04
CA VAL A 757 -36.02 -4.98 -21.35
C VAL A 757 -35.95 -5.88 -20.12
N THR A 758 -37.07 -6.52 -19.75
CA THR A 758 -37.17 -7.48 -18.65
C THR A 758 -38.07 -8.66 -19.04
N ILE A 759 -37.89 -9.78 -18.35
CA ILE A 759 -38.71 -10.99 -18.55
C ILE A 759 -39.75 -11.13 -17.43
N ASP A 760 -40.99 -11.44 -17.80
CA ASP A 760 -42.02 -11.90 -16.86
C ASP A 760 -41.91 -13.42 -16.69
N TRP A 761 -41.03 -13.83 -15.78
CA TRP A 761 -40.72 -15.23 -15.48
C TRP A 761 -41.92 -16.08 -15.05
N LYS A 762 -43.07 -15.47 -14.70
CA LYS A 762 -44.32 -16.18 -14.39
C LYS A 762 -45.11 -16.60 -15.64
N GLN A 763 -44.87 -15.94 -16.78
CA GLN A 763 -45.51 -16.26 -18.07
C GLN A 763 -44.65 -17.18 -18.94
N LEU A 764 -43.36 -17.31 -18.62
CA LEU A 764 -42.41 -18.14 -19.37
C LEU A 764 -42.36 -19.56 -18.76
N PRO A 765 -42.58 -20.64 -19.52
CA PRO A 765 -42.32 -22.01 -19.06
C PRO A 765 -40.84 -22.21 -18.69
N ALA A 766 -40.50 -23.36 -18.08
CA ALA A 766 -39.10 -23.74 -17.88
C ALA A 766 -38.46 -24.23 -19.19
N GLY A 767 -37.20 -23.85 -19.42
CA GLY A 767 -36.44 -24.18 -20.63
C GLY A 767 -35.86 -22.96 -21.35
N ARG A 768 -35.35 -23.19 -22.57
CA ARG A 768 -34.81 -22.14 -23.46
C ARG A 768 -35.93 -21.61 -24.36
N HIS A 769 -36.06 -20.28 -24.39
CA HIS A 769 -37.04 -19.55 -25.16
C HIS A 769 -36.37 -18.41 -25.93
N GLN A 770 -36.96 -18.05 -27.07
CA GLN A 770 -36.49 -16.95 -27.92
C GLN A 770 -37.68 -16.10 -28.34
N GLY A 771 -37.48 -14.79 -28.36
CA GLY A 771 -38.39 -13.81 -28.95
C GLY A 771 -37.59 -12.60 -29.44
N CYS A 772 -38.27 -11.49 -29.73
CA CYS A 772 -37.60 -10.25 -30.11
C CYS A 772 -38.38 -9.00 -29.67
N VAL A 773 -37.67 -7.87 -29.63
CA VAL A 773 -38.26 -6.53 -29.57
C VAL A 773 -38.05 -5.84 -30.90
N ASN A 774 -39.15 -5.53 -31.58
CA ASN A 774 -39.17 -4.72 -32.80
C ASN A 774 -39.03 -3.24 -32.42
N ILE A 775 -37.86 -2.64 -32.64
CA ILE A 775 -37.66 -1.19 -32.51
C ILE A 775 -38.03 -0.52 -33.83
N ARG A 776 -39.03 0.36 -33.81
CA ARG A 776 -39.61 1.00 -35.00
C ARG A 776 -39.58 2.52 -34.87
N HIS A 777 -39.10 3.19 -35.92
CA HIS A 777 -39.22 4.64 -36.08
C HIS A 777 -39.36 4.97 -37.57
N SER A 778 -40.43 5.69 -37.93
CA SER A 778 -40.79 5.94 -39.33
C SER A 778 -40.83 4.63 -40.15
N SER A 779 -40.02 4.50 -41.21
CA SER A 779 -39.88 3.26 -41.99
C SER A 779 -38.74 2.35 -41.55
N ALA A 780 -37.98 2.72 -40.52
CA ALA A 780 -36.85 1.94 -40.02
C ALA A 780 -37.31 0.94 -38.95
N VAL A 781 -36.86 -0.30 -39.09
CA VAL A 781 -37.11 -1.40 -38.14
C VAL A 781 -35.78 -2.06 -37.79
N VAL A 782 -35.58 -2.33 -36.50
CA VAL A 782 -34.48 -3.16 -35.99
C VAL A 782 -35.08 -4.23 -35.09
N ASP A 783 -34.91 -5.49 -35.47
CA ASP A 783 -35.31 -6.65 -34.66
C ASP A 783 -34.19 -6.99 -33.68
N VAL A 784 -34.44 -6.80 -32.39
CA VAL A 784 -33.51 -7.13 -31.31
C VAL A 784 -33.93 -8.44 -30.67
N MET A 785 -33.12 -9.49 -30.86
CA MET A 785 -33.38 -10.81 -30.31
C MET A 785 -33.23 -10.84 -28.78
N VAL A 786 -34.11 -11.62 -28.15
CA VAL A 786 -34.21 -11.83 -26.71
C VAL A 786 -34.20 -13.34 -26.48
N ASP A 787 -33.06 -13.87 -26.06
CA ASP A 787 -32.91 -15.25 -25.64
C ASP A 787 -33.07 -15.32 -24.11
N ALA A 788 -33.92 -16.23 -23.63
CA ALA A 788 -34.18 -16.42 -22.20
C ALA A 788 -34.05 -17.91 -21.82
N LEU A 789 -33.40 -18.18 -20.70
CA LEU A 789 -33.36 -19.50 -20.07
C LEU A 789 -34.06 -19.41 -18.72
N ASN A 790 -35.22 -20.03 -18.58
CA ASN A 790 -35.96 -20.10 -17.34
C ASN A 790 -35.74 -21.44 -16.63
N PHE A 791 -35.46 -21.39 -15.33
CA PHE A 791 -35.26 -22.55 -14.46
C PHE A 791 -35.69 -22.20 -13.04
N GLN A 792 -35.97 -23.23 -12.25
CA GLN A 792 -36.21 -23.05 -10.82
C GLN A 792 -34.87 -23.14 -10.08
N ILE A 793 -34.53 -22.08 -9.32
CA ILE A 793 -33.41 -22.12 -8.38
C ILE A 793 -33.78 -23.12 -7.27
N PRO A 794 -32.90 -24.08 -6.93
CA PRO A 794 -33.18 -25.06 -5.89
C PRO A 794 -33.15 -24.40 -4.50
N ASP A 795 -34.03 -24.85 -3.60
CA ASP A 795 -33.96 -24.48 -2.19
C ASP A 795 -32.67 -25.05 -1.57
N HIS A 796 -31.82 -24.19 -1.01
CA HIS A 796 -30.52 -24.56 -0.49
C HIS A 796 -30.22 -23.85 0.84
N SER A 797 -29.71 -24.60 1.82
CA SER A 797 -29.51 -24.10 3.18
C SER A 797 -28.24 -23.25 3.39
N GLN A 798 -27.38 -23.18 2.38
CA GLN A 798 -26.12 -22.44 2.39
C GLN A 798 -26.12 -21.40 1.27
N LYS A 799 -25.14 -20.48 1.28
CA LYS A 799 -24.87 -19.61 0.13
C LYS A 799 -24.74 -20.45 -1.14
N LEU A 800 -25.47 -20.05 -2.17
CA LEU A 800 -25.51 -20.68 -3.49
C LEU A 800 -25.18 -19.62 -4.55
N TYR A 801 -24.32 -19.97 -5.50
CA TYR A 801 -24.06 -19.18 -6.71
C TYR A 801 -24.51 -19.97 -7.94
N GLY A 802 -24.53 -19.40 -9.14
CA GLY A 802 -24.76 -20.20 -10.34
C GLY A 802 -25.34 -19.48 -11.55
N GLY A 803 -25.85 -20.29 -12.48
CA GLY A 803 -26.43 -19.88 -13.74
C GLY A 803 -25.83 -20.59 -14.96
N SER A 804 -26.37 -20.29 -16.13
CA SER A 804 -25.81 -20.65 -17.44
C SER A 804 -24.76 -19.64 -17.89
N GLY A 805 -23.67 -20.13 -18.50
CA GLY A 805 -22.55 -19.30 -18.96
C GLY A 805 -21.68 -18.78 -17.81
N GLU A 806 -21.12 -17.57 -17.98
CA GLU A 806 -20.26 -16.95 -16.95
C GLU A 806 -21.06 -16.57 -15.70
N PHE A 807 -20.54 -16.95 -14.54
CA PHE A 807 -20.90 -16.38 -13.24
C PHE A 807 -19.68 -16.28 -12.31
N SER A 808 -19.77 -15.42 -11.29
CA SER A 808 -18.69 -15.17 -10.34
C SER A 808 -19.12 -15.43 -8.90
N MET A 809 -18.14 -15.82 -8.08
CA MET A 809 -18.27 -16.02 -6.64
C MET A 809 -17.20 -15.17 -5.95
N MET A 810 -17.59 -14.47 -4.87
CA MET A 810 -16.64 -13.73 -4.03
C MET A 810 -15.79 -14.72 -3.24
N ALA A 811 -14.52 -14.43 -2.96
CA ALA A 811 -13.71 -15.32 -2.12
C ALA A 811 -14.30 -15.49 -0.70
N VAL A 812 -14.89 -14.44 -0.12
CA VAL A 812 -15.65 -14.47 1.15
C VAL A 812 -17.04 -15.11 1.04
N GLY A 813 -17.45 -15.51 -0.16
CA GLY A 813 -18.74 -16.12 -0.48
C GLY A 813 -18.83 -17.62 -0.18
N TYR A 814 -17.90 -18.20 0.58
CA TYR A 814 -17.89 -19.64 0.83
C TYR A 814 -19.15 -20.11 1.58
N SER A 815 -19.60 -21.31 1.23
CA SER A 815 -20.67 -22.05 1.90
C SER A 815 -20.15 -22.72 3.17
N ARG A 816 -18.92 -23.28 3.13
CA ARG A 816 -18.23 -23.87 4.30
C ARG A 816 -16.75 -23.53 4.31
N ILE A 817 -16.14 -23.54 5.49
CA ILE A 817 -14.71 -23.27 5.71
C ILE A 817 -14.15 -24.28 6.71
N HIS A 818 -12.98 -24.82 6.41
CA HIS A 818 -12.32 -25.84 7.21
C HIS A 818 -10.90 -25.38 7.58
N ALA A 819 -10.62 -25.31 8.87
CA ALA A 819 -9.28 -25.07 9.39
C ALA A 819 -8.40 -26.30 9.18
N GLY A 820 -7.16 -26.08 8.74
CA GLY A 820 -6.15 -27.13 8.64
C GLY A 820 -5.31 -27.22 9.92
N LYS A 821 -4.41 -28.20 9.97
CA LYS A 821 -3.60 -28.47 11.18
C LYS A 821 -2.70 -27.31 11.63
N TYR A 822 -2.20 -26.48 10.70
CA TYR A 822 -1.17 -25.46 10.97
C TYR A 822 -1.59 -24.03 10.56
N ALA A 823 -2.80 -23.89 10.01
CA ALA A 823 -3.25 -22.71 9.29
C ALA A 823 -4.78 -22.76 9.11
N GLN A 824 -5.39 -21.61 8.86
CA GLN A 824 -6.76 -21.53 8.35
C GLN A 824 -6.88 -20.35 7.38
N TRP A 825 -7.86 -20.43 6.47
CA TRP A 825 -8.30 -19.29 5.70
C TRP A 825 -8.96 -18.27 6.63
N VAL A 826 -8.67 -16.99 6.42
CA VAL A 826 -9.27 -15.84 7.10
C VAL A 826 -9.59 -14.75 6.09
N GLU A 827 -10.66 -14.00 6.37
CA GLU A 827 -11.01 -12.81 5.61
C GLU A 827 -10.00 -11.69 5.89
N ALA A 828 -9.63 -10.94 4.86
CA ALA A 828 -8.81 -9.74 4.90
C ALA A 828 -9.60 -8.56 4.29
N PRO A 829 -10.32 -7.77 5.11
CA PRO A 829 -11.11 -6.63 4.65
C PRO A 829 -10.26 -5.54 4.01
N GLY A 830 -10.76 -4.94 2.92
CA GLY A 830 -10.09 -3.87 2.18
C GLY A 830 -8.84 -4.27 1.39
N LEU A 831 -8.46 -5.56 1.43
CA LEU A 831 -7.40 -6.12 0.60
C LEU A 831 -7.96 -6.54 -0.77
N GLY A 832 -7.19 -6.26 -1.83
CA GLY A 832 -7.62 -6.51 -3.21
C GLY A 832 -8.53 -5.41 -3.77
N ARG A 833 -9.20 -5.72 -4.88
CA ARG A 833 -10.00 -4.80 -5.70
C ARG A 833 -11.51 -4.96 -5.46
N GLU A 834 -11.91 -6.05 -4.81
CA GLU A 834 -13.26 -6.21 -4.23
C GLU A 834 -13.23 -5.83 -2.73
N GLN A 835 -14.31 -6.11 -1.98
CA GLN A 835 -14.43 -5.66 -0.58
C GLN A 835 -13.42 -6.32 0.37
N SER A 836 -13.09 -7.58 0.13
CA SER A 836 -12.22 -8.41 0.96
C SER A 836 -11.56 -9.49 0.12
N CYS A 837 -10.39 -9.96 0.55
CA CYS A 837 -9.78 -11.20 0.06
C CYS A 837 -9.84 -12.30 1.14
N MET A 838 -9.56 -13.55 0.73
CA MET A 838 -9.23 -14.65 1.65
C MET A 838 -7.73 -14.93 1.60
N LEU A 839 -7.09 -14.98 2.77
CA LEU A 839 -5.66 -15.33 2.92
C LEU A 839 -5.45 -16.33 4.06
N ILE A 840 -4.23 -16.81 4.25
CA ILE A 840 -3.88 -17.72 5.34
C ILE A 840 -3.32 -16.96 6.55
N ASN A 841 -3.86 -17.24 7.75
CA ASN A 841 -3.44 -16.60 9.00
C ASN A 841 -1.97 -16.85 9.42
N ASN A 842 -1.30 -17.84 8.81
CA ASN A 842 0.09 -18.22 9.08
C ASN A 842 0.88 -18.38 7.76
N VAL A 843 1.54 -17.30 7.34
CA VAL A 843 2.38 -17.25 6.11
C VAL A 843 3.59 -18.20 6.13
N LEU A 844 3.96 -18.72 7.32
CA LEU A 844 5.04 -19.70 7.50
C LEU A 844 4.55 -21.15 7.53
N ALA A 845 3.26 -21.40 7.32
CA ALA A 845 2.70 -22.75 7.38
C ALA A 845 3.44 -23.69 6.40
N PRO A 846 3.72 -24.94 6.82
CA PRO A 846 4.43 -25.89 5.97
C PRO A 846 3.55 -26.29 4.79
N SER A 847 4.13 -26.25 3.59
CA SER A 847 3.37 -26.60 2.39
C SER A 847 2.88 -28.03 2.36
N ALA A 848 1.68 -28.22 1.82
CA ALA A 848 1.11 -29.53 1.64
C ALA A 848 1.91 -30.36 0.62
N THR A 849 2.02 -31.67 0.89
CA THR A 849 2.56 -32.66 -0.05
C THR A 849 1.41 -33.53 -0.53
N LEU A 850 0.75 -33.10 -1.60
CA LEU A 850 -0.25 -33.90 -2.31
C LEU A 850 0.46 -34.66 -3.43
N LYS A 851 0.66 -35.98 -3.22
CA LYS A 851 1.07 -36.92 -4.27
C LYS A 851 -0.15 -37.76 -4.66
N LYS A 852 -0.26 -38.11 -5.94
CA LYS A 852 -1.32 -39.03 -6.44
C LYS A 852 -1.27 -40.33 -5.64
N GLY A 853 -2.41 -40.74 -5.07
CA GLY A 853 -2.51 -41.89 -4.15
C GLY A 853 -2.26 -41.59 -2.66
N CYS A 854 -1.87 -40.37 -2.26
CA CYS A 854 -1.68 -39.96 -0.85
C CYS A 854 -2.80 -39.06 -0.32
N LEU A 855 -4.03 -39.18 -0.85
CA LEU A 855 -5.17 -38.29 -0.59
C LEU A 855 -5.67 -38.28 0.86
N GLN A 856 -5.28 -39.26 1.70
CA GLN A 856 -5.67 -39.42 3.11
C GLN A 856 -5.31 -38.26 4.07
N LYS A 857 -4.78 -37.13 3.56
CA LYS A 857 -4.45 -35.93 4.34
C LYS A 857 -5.13 -34.66 3.81
N ILE A 858 -5.98 -34.76 2.80
CA ILE A 858 -6.64 -33.59 2.19
C ILE A 858 -7.51 -32.83 3.20
N ASP A 859 -8.23 -33.54 4.07
CA ASP A 859 -9.09 -32.97 5.11
C ASP A 859 -8.32 -32.35 6.30
N GLN A 860 -6.99 -32.49 6.32
CA GLN A 860 -6.11 -31.83 7.29
C GLN A 860 -5.57 -30.48 6.78
N LEU A 861 -5.91 -30.10 5.53
CA LEU A 861 -5.50 -28.86 4.89
C LEU A 861 -6.59 -27.79 4.97
N PRO A 862 -6.22 -26.49 5.07
CA PRO A 862 -7.18 -25.41 5.04
C PRO A 862 -7.95 -25.40 3.72
N SER A 863 -9.26 -25.38 3.79
CA SER A 863 -10.11 -25.34 2.58
C SER A 863 -11.36 -24.49 2.76
N MET A 864 -11.87 -24.01 1.63
CA MET A 864 -13.14 -23.30 1.49
C MET A 864 -13.98 -24.07 0.47
N GLU A 865 -15.26 -24.24 0.75
CA GLU A 865 -16.21 -24.91 -0.13
C GLU A 865 -17.31 -23.94 -0.56
N TYR A 866 -17.60 -23.92 -1.87
CA TYR A 866 -18.58 -23.04 -2.51
C TYR A 866 -19.60 -23.93 -3.22
N ASP A 867 -20.85 -23.84 -2.80
CA ASP A 867 -21.95 -24.52 -3.49
C ASP A 867 -22.42 -23.66 -4.66
N PHE A 868 -22.60 -24.28 -5.82
CA PHE A 868 -23.06 -23.61 -7.02
C PHE A 868 -24.05 -24.47 -7.81
N PHE A 869 -24.95 -23.83 -8.55
CA PHE A 869 -26.01 -24.45 -9.32
C PHE A 869 -25.81 -24.24 -10.83
N LEU A 870 -25.84 -25.35 -11.58
CA LEU A 870 -25.85 -25.36 -13.04
C LEU A 870 -27.25 -25.77 -13.54
N PRO A 871 -27.97 -24.90 -14.28
CA PRO A 871 -29.30 -25.24 -14.82
C PRO A 871 -29.24 -26.20 -16.02
N GLU A 872 -28.07 -26.41 -16.62
CA GLU A 872 -27.86 -27.31 -17.77
C GLU A 872 -26.42 -27.91 -17.76
N PRO A 873 -26.19 -29.09 -18.37
CA PRO A 873 -24.86 -29.73 -18.39
C PRO A 873 -23.82 -28.88 -19.11
N THR A 874 -22.68 -28.61 -18.46
CA THR A 874 -21.73 -27.58 -18.88
C THR A 874 -20.27 -28.07 -18.87
N ASP A 875 -19.49 -27.71 -19.90
CA ASP A 875 -18.04 -27.92 -19.94
C ASP A 875 -17.35 -26.95 -18.97
N PHE A 876 -16.96 -27.44 -17.78
CA PHE A 876 -16.58 -26.58 -16.66
C PHE A 876 -15.15 -26.03 -16.78
N LYS A 877 -15.02 -24.71 -16.92
CA LYS A 877 -13.73 -24.00 -16.82
C LYS A 877 -13.74 -23.06 -15.61
N LEU A 878 -12.77 -23.23 -14.74
CA LEU A 878 -12.54 -22.38 -13.57
C LEU A 878 -11.52 -21.29 -13.89
N ALA A 879 -11.70 -20.10 -13.34
CA ALA A 879 -10.67 -19.07 -13.25
C ALA A 879 -10.59 -18.52 -11.83
N LEU A 880 -9.40 -18.59 -11.25
CA LEU A 880 -9.09 -18.07 -9.92
C LEU A 880 -8.37 -16.73 -10.05
N GLY A 881 -8.93 -15.70 -9.43
CA GLY A 881 -8.31 -14.38 -9.28
C GLY A 881 -7.55 -14.31 -7.95
N ILE A 882 -6.23 -14.30 -8.01
CA ILE A 882 -5.36 -14.10 -6.85
C ILE A 882 -4.61 -12.78 -6.95
N LEU A 883 -4.23 -12.17 -5.81
CA LEU A 883 -3.28 -11.05 -5.85
C LEU A 883 -1.97 -11.50 -6.52
N PRO A 884 -1.22 -10.59 -7.18
CA PRO A 884 -0.05 -10.94 -7.99
C PRO A 884 1.20 -11.23 -7.13
N THR A 885 1.05 -12.07 -6.11
CA THR A 885 2.14 -12.53 -5.24
C THR A 885 3.20 -13.26 -6.05
N GLN A 886 4.46 -13.05 -5.69
CA GLN A 886 5.59 -13.64 -6.40
C GLN A 886 5.89 -15.05 -5.88
N ASP A 887 6.69 -15.80 -6.61
CA ASP A 887 7.23 -17.10 -6.20
C ASP A 887 8.33 -16.90 -5.13
N ILE A 888 7.92 -16.49 -3.93
CA ILE A 888 8.83 -16.04 -2.86
C ILE A 888 9.80 -17.13 -2.37
N ASN A 889 9.47 -18.40 -2.61
CA ASN A 889 10.28 -19.56 -2.24
C ASN A 889 10.28 -20.59 -3.39
N PRO A 890 11.11 -20.43 -4.43
CA PRO A 890 11.05 -21.28 -5.64
C PRO A 890 11.29 -22.77 -5.41
N ALA A 891 12.04 -23.11 -4.35
CA ALA A 891 12.24 -24.49 -3.93
C ALA A 891 10.89 -25.20 -3.64
N ARG A 892 9.97 -24.46 -3.04
CA ARG A 892 8.59 -24.83 -2.71
C ARG A 892 7.68 -24.73 -3.94
N GLY A 893 7.75 -23.59 -4.63
CA GLY A 893 6.78 -23.16 -5.64
C GLY A 893 5.55 -22.52 -5.00
N LEU A 894 4.56 -22.21 -5.84
CA LEU A 894 3.36 -21.45 -5.47
C LEU A 894 2.12 -22.16 -6.06
N ARG A 895 1.37 -22.91 -5.23
CA ARG A 895 0.33 -23.84 -5.68
C ARG A 895 -0.94 -23.78 -4.84
N MET A 896 -2.04 -24.13 -5.47
CA MET A 896 -3.36 -24.36 -4.87
C MET A 896 -3.92 -25.68 -5.39
N ALA A 897 -4.89 -26.29 -4.72
CA ALA A 897 -5.68 -27.40 -5.28
C ALA A 897 -7.16 -27.06 -5.33
N VAL A 898 -7.86 -27.65 -6.30
CA VAL A 898 -9.32 -27.59 -6.41
C VAL A 898 -9.91 -28.98 -6.65
N SER A 899 -11.10 -29.25 -6.10
CA SER A 899 -11.91 -30.43 -6.45
C SER A 899 -13.38 -30.07 -6.59
N ILE A 900 -14.10 -30.82 -7.40
CA ILE A 900 -15.57 -30.77 -7.53
C ILE A 900 -16.15 -32.03 -6.88
N ASP A 901 -17.22 -31.88 -6.10
CA ASP A 901 -18.05 -32.97 -5.53
C ASP A 901 -17.27 -34.09 -4.81
N GLY A 902 -16.12 -33.75 -4.21
CA GLY A 902 -15.25 -34.71 -3.53
C GLY A 902 -14.38 -35.58 -4.44
N GLY A 903 -14.32 -35.30 -5.75
CA GLY A 903 -13.42 -35.97 -6.71
C GLY A 903 -11.93 -35.71 -6.46
N GLU A 904 -11.05 -36.36 -7.25
CA GLU A 904 -9.59 -36.19 -7.09
C GLU A 904 -9.16 -34.71 -7.25
N PRO A 905 -8.46 -34.10 -6.26
CA PRO A 905 -8.02 -32.72 -6.36
C PRO A 905 -6.99 -32.47 -7.46
N VAL A 906 -7.26 -31.48 -8.29
CA VAL A 906 -6.34 -30.96 -9.31
C VAL A 906 -5.43 -29.92 -8.67
N ILE A 907 -4.11 -30.15 -8.75
CA ILE A 907 -3.08 -29.22 -8.26
C ILE A 907 -2.76 -28.21 -9.37
N ILE A 908 -2.94 -26.93 -9.09
CA ILE A 908 -2.70 -25.81 -9.99
C ILE A 908 -1.41 -25.08 -9.58
N ASP A 909 -0.54 -24.81 -10.54
CA ASP A 909 0.62 -23.92 -10.36
C ASP A 909 0.18 -22.46 -10.56
N MET A 910 0.12 -21.71 -9.46
CA MET A 910 -0.41 -20.35 -9.41
C MET A 910 0.58 -19.28 -9.94
N ARG A 911 1.71 -19.73 -10.51
CA ARG A 911 2.61 -18.91 -11.31
C ARG A 911 2.16 -18.84 -12.78
N LYS A 912 1.09 -19.55 -13.16
CA LYS A 912 0.43 -19.42 -14.47
C LYS A 912 -0.03 -17.98 -14.67
N ASN A 913 0.28 -17.40 -15.82
CA ASN A 913 0.02 -16.00 -16.16
C ASN A 913 0.80 -14.96 -15.30
N MET A 914 1.83 -15.37 -14.54
CA MET A 914 2.74 -14.45 -13.83
C MET A 914 3.64 -13.66 -14.79
N ASN A 915 3.76 -12.35 -14.58
CA ASN A 915 4.60 -11.48 -15.40
C ASN A 915 6.09 -11.54 -14.99
N ASN A 916 6.89 -12.27 -15.76
CA ASN A 916 8.33 -12.51 -15.55
C ASN A 916 9.21 -11.30 -15.96
N ILE A 917 9.02 -10.12 -15.35
CA ILE A 917 9.62 -8.87 -15.84
C ILE A 917 11.15 -8.80 -15.70
N PHE A 918 11.73 -9.40 -14.65
CA PHE A 918 13.18 -9.40 -14.41
C PHE A 918 13.88 -10.67 -14.94
N LYS A 919 13.14 -11.48 -15.72
CA LYS A 919 13.64 -12.63 -16.48
C LYS A 919 14.22 -13.76 -15.62
N GLU A 920 13.73 -13.94 -14.40
CA GLU A 920 14.17 -15.00 -13.49
C GLU A 920 13.88 -16.41 -14.05
N TYR A 921 12.82 -16.56 -14.85
CA TYR A 921 12.38 -17.88 -15.36
C TYR A 921 12.73 -18.13 -16.84
N THR A 922 13.81 -17.55 -17.36
CA THR A 922 14.30 -17.90 -18.71
C THR A 922 15.06 -19.24 -18.73
N PRO A 923 15.20 -19.90 -19.89
CA PRO A 923 15.98 -21.16 -19.99
C PRO A 923 17.40 -21.06 -19.43
N GLU A 924 18.07 -19.92 -19.64
CA GLU A 924 19.43 -19.67 -19.13
C GLU A 924 19.44 -19.61 -17.60
N SER A 925 18.51 -18.86 -17.02
CA SER A 925 18.36 -18.71 -15.57
C SER A 925 17.99 -20.03 -14.89
N LEU A 926 17.10 -20.81 -15.52
CA LEU A 926 16.71 -22.14 -15.08
C LEU A 926 17.88 -23.13 -15.10
N SER A 927 18.78 -23.05 -16.09
CA SER A 927 19.98 -23.90 -16.14
C SER A 927 21.02 -23.59 -15.06
N ARG A 928 20.96 -22.38 -14.46
CA ARG A 928 21.89 -21.89 -13.43
C ARG A 928 21.39 -22.15 -12.01
N SER A 929 20.08 -22.19 -11.79
CA SER A 929 19.49 -22.43 -10.47
C SER A 929 19.11 -23.89 -10.22
N LYS A 930 19.41 -24.40 -9.02
CA LYS A 930 18.93 -25.71 -8.54
C LYS A 930 17.52 -25.64 -7.92
N LYS A 931 16.90 -24.45 -7.84
CA LYS A 931 15.62 -24.22 -7.13
C LYS A 931 14.51 -23.72 -8.04
N LEU A 932 14.82 -22.91 -9.04
CA LEU A 932 13.84 -22.42 -10.01
C LEU A 932 13.25 -23.58 -10.83
N LYS A 933 11.97 -23.46 -11.17
CA LYS A 933 11.22 -24.39 -12.02
C LYS A 933 10.57 -23.58 -13.14
N PRO A 934 10.45 -24.09 -14.38
CA PRO A 934 9.76 -23.40 -15.47
C PRO A 934 8.38 -22.88 -15.04
N LEU A 935 7.95 -21.76 -15.62
CA LEU A 935 6.57 -21.30 -15.48
C LEU A 935 5.64 -22.24 -16.26
N PRO A 936 4.42 -22.50 -15.78
CA PRO A 936 3.47 -23.38 -16.47
C PRO A 936 2.95 -22.74 -17.77
N GLU A 937 2.42 -23.56 -18.66
CA GLU A 937 1.83 -23.10 -19.93
C GLU A 937 0.59 -22.23 -19.71
N VAL A 938 0.36 -21.30 -20.64
CA VAL A 938 -0.65 -20.23 -20.52
C VAL A 938 -1.65 -20.27 -21.69
N ASP A 939 -2.95 -20.14 -21.38
CA ASP A 939 -3.98 -20.01 -22.40
C ASP A 939 -4.00 -18.57 -22.94
N ARG A 940 -3.35 -18.35 -24.09
CA ARG A 940 -3.31 -17.03 -24.74
C ARG A 940 -4.68 -16.56 -25.28
N LYS A 941 -5.70 -17.43 -25.32
CA LYS A 941 -7.08 -17.06 -25.66
C LYS A 941 -7.90 -16.64 -24.44
N PHE A 942 -7.38 -16.81 -23.22
CA PHE A 942 -8.07 -16.43 -21.99
C PHE A 942 -8.03 -14.91 -21.79
N VAL A 943 -9.14 -14.24 -22.10
CA VAL A 943 -9.17 -12.77 -22.27
C VAL A 943 -9.05 -12.01 -20.93
N LEU A 944 -9.45 -12.61 -19.79
CA LEU A 944 -9.27 -12.04 -18.44
C LEU A 944 -7.80 -11.80 -18.09
N ALA A 945 -6.90 -12.72 -18.47
CA ALA A 945 -5.45 -12.56 -18.28
C ALA A 945 -4.81 -11.43 -19.13
N GLY A 946 -5.59 -10.75 -19.99
CA GLY A 946 -5.16 -9.51 -20.63
C GLY A 946 -4.11 -9.67 -21.74
N TYR A 947 -3.84 -10.90 -22.21
CA TYR A 947 -2.82 -11.17 -23.23
C TYR A 947 -2.97 -10.30 -24.49
N GLY A 948 -1.88 -9.61 -24.84
CA GLY A 948 -1.82 -8.73 -26.02
C GLY A 948 -2.62 -7.43 -25.90
N LYS A 949 -3.32 -7.18 -24.78
CA LYS A 949 -4.06 -5.93 -24.55
C LYS A 949 -3.14 -4.81 -24.05
N PRO A 950 -3.36 -3.55 -24.46
CA PRO A 950 -2.49 -2.44 -24.08
C PRO A 950 -2.53 -2.20 -22.57
N ARG A 951 -1.34 -2.05 -21.96
CA ARG A 951 -1.13 -1.82 -20.52
C ARG A 951 -1.66 -2.94 -19.60
N ARG A 952 -1.96 -4.14 -20.09
CA ARG A 952 -2.48 -5.26 -19.26
C ARG A 952 -1.39 -6.26 -18.86
N SER A 953 -1.33 -6.63 -17.58
CA SER A 953 -0.53 -7.72 -17.00
C SER A 953 -0.94 -7.93 -15.54
N ASP A 954 -0.60 -9.06 -14.90
CA ASP A 954 -1.01 -9.32 -13.51
C ASP A 954 -0.59 -8.22 -12.51
N ILE A 955 0.61 -7.63 -12.69
CA ILE A 955 1.08 -6.51 -11.88
C ILE A 955 0.28 -5.23 -12.13
N LEU A 956 0.06 -4.86 -13.40
CA LEU A 956 -0.65 -3.62 -13.76
C LEU A 956 -2.15 -3.72 -13.48
N ASP A 957 -2.69 -4.93 -13.46
CA ASP A 957 -4.10 -5.23 -13.24
C ASP A 957 -4.46 -5.44 -11.75
N GLY A 958 -3.45 -5.45 -10.87
CA GLY A 958 -3.59 -5.71 -9.44
C GLY A 958 -3.99 -7.14 -9.10
N LEU A 959 -4.09 -8.03 -10.09
CA LEU A 959 -4.62 -9.40 -9.97
C LEU A 959 -4.05 -10.33 -11.04
N ARG A 960 -3.64 -11.54 -10.63
CA ARG A 960 -3.33 -12.65 -11.53
C ARG A 960 -4.55 -13.56 -11.67
N TRP A 961 -5.02 -13.70 -12.90
CA TRP A 961 -6.00 -14.71 -13.26
C TRP A 961 -5.33 -16.04 -13.59
N VAL A 962 -5.80 -17.14 -13.01
CA VAL A 962 -5.30 -18.50 -13.24
C VAL A 962 -6.45 -19.40 -13.69
N ASP A 963 -6.46 -19.80 -14.97
CA ASP A 963 -7.49 -20.66 -15.54
C ASP A 963 -7.15 -22.16 -15.41
N GLN A 964 -8.17 -22.98 -15.19
CA GLN A 964 -8.10 -24.44 -15.13
C GLN A 964 -9.32 -25.06 -15.80
N GLN A 965 -9.12 -25.93 -16.78
CA GLN A 965 -10.17 -26.77 -17.35
C GLN A 965 -10.43 -27.95 -16.41
N MET A 966 -11.69 -28.25 -16.11
CA MET A 966 -12.09 -29.45 -15.37
C MET A 966 -12.95 -30.36 -16.26
N ASP A 967 -13.35 -31.50 -15.71
CA ASP A 967 -14.32 -32.40 -16.32
C ASP A 967 -15.69 -31.72 -16.51
N ARG A 968 -16.46 -32.19 -17.48
CA ARG A 968 -17.83 -31.72 -17.74
C ARG A 968 -18.74 -32.07 -16.57
N LEU A 969 -19.59 -31.13 -16.17
CA LEU A 969 -20.58 -31.31 -15.12
C LEU A 969 -21.99 -31.44 -15.72
N GLU A 970 -22.85 -32.21 -15.05
CA GLU A 970 -24.27 -32.31 -15.38
C GLU A 970 -25.06 -31.10 -14.83
N ALA A 971 -26.37 -31.06 -15.04
CA ALA A 971 -27.23 -30.08 -14.39
C ALA A 971 -27.46 -30.46 -12.91
N GLY A 972 -27.34 -29.52 -11.99
CA GLY A 972 -27.51 -29.78 -10.55
C GLY A 972 -26.79 -28.78 -9.66
N VAL A 973 -26.83 -29.06 -8.35
CA VAL A 973 -26.00 -28.39 -7.34
C VAL A 973 -24.70 -29.16 -7.19
N HIS A 974 -23.59 -28.44 -7.22
CA HIS A 974 -22.22 -28.94 -7.10
C HIS A 974 -21.48 -28.18 -6.01
N THR A 975 -20.41 -28.77 -5.48
CA THR A 975 -19.51 -28.12 -4.52
C THR A 975 -18.10 -27.98 -5.10
N LEU A 976 -17.64 -26.74 -5.28
CA LEU A 976 -16.23 -26.43 -5.54
C LEU A 976 -15.48 -26.32 -4.20
N LYS A 977 -14.48 -27.17 -3.99
CA LYS A 977 -13.57 -27.09 -2.84
C LYS A 977 -12.22 -26.50 -3.27
N ILE A 978 -11.84 -25.38 -2.66
CA ILE A 978 -10.54 -24.72 -2.82
C ILE A 978 -9.65 -25.09 -1.63
N ILE A 979 -8.44 -25.59 -1.88
CA ILE A 979 -7.57 -26.23 -0.90
C ILE A 979 -6.19 -25.55 -0.95
N MET A 980 -5.71 -25.09 0.21
CA MET A 980 -4.40 -24.47 0.31
C MET A 980 -3.28 -25.52 0.23
N ILE A 981 -2.26 -25.23 -0.59
CA ILE A 981 -1.02 -26.01 -0.64
C ILE A 981 0.17 -25.16 -0.18
N ASP A 982 0.33 -23.96 -0.75
CA ASP A 982 1.37 -23.00 -0.37
C ASP A 982 0.69 -21.74 0.25
N PRO A 983 1.17 -21.24 1.42
CA PRO A 983 0.40 -20.34 2.30
C PRO A 983 0.39 -18.86 1.91
N GLU A 984 1.26 -18.41 1.00
CA GLU A 984 1.41 -17.01 0.56
C GLU A 984 0.37 -16.58 -0.50
N LEU A 985 -0.66 -17.39 -0.72
CA LEU A 985 -1.70 -17.13 -1.70
C LEU A 985 -2.86 -16.35 -1.09
N VAL A 986 -3.28 -15.29 -1.79
CA VAL A 986 -4.43 -14.44 -1.43
C VAL A 986 -5.44 -14.51 -2.56
N LEU A 987 -6.63 -15.04 -2.29
CA LEU A 987 -7.73 -15.21 -3.24
C LEU A 987 -8.69 -14.01 -3.15
N GLU A 988 -8.95 -13.35 -4.28
CA GLU A 988 -9.93 -12.27 -4.41
C GLU A 988 -11.26 -12.79 -4.96
N LYS A 989 -11.20 -13.56 -6.06
CA LYS A 989 -12.39 -13.86 -6.88
C LYS A 989 -12.31 -15.24 -7.53
N ILE A 990 -13.48 -15.82 -7.76
CA ILE A 990 -13.65 -17.04 -8.55
C ILE A 990 -14.61 -16.73 -9.69
N VAL A 991 -14.25 -17.10 -10.92
CA VAL A 991 -15.12 -17.02 -12.10
C VAL A 991 -15.30 -18.43 -12.67
N VAL A 992 -16.54 -18.81 -12.91
CA VAL A 992 -16.92 -20.07 -13.55
C VAL A 992 -17.33 -19.77 -14.99
N ASN A 993 -16.82 -20.57 -15.93
CA ASN A 993 -17.06 -20.48 -17.37
C ASN A 993 -16.86 -19.07 -17.96
N PRO A 994 -15.66 -18.46 -17.81
CA PRO A 994 -15.39 -17.11 -18.25
C PRO A 994 -15.64 -16.90 -19.76
N ASP A 995 -16.44 -15.89 -20.10
CA ASP A 995 -16.87 -15.59 -21.46
C ASP A 995 -15.92 -14.60 -22.14
N ASN A 996 -15.18 -15.11 -23.12
CA ASN A 996 -14.27 -14.32 -23.94
C ASN A 996 -15.00 -13.38 -24.92
N ALA A 997 -16.29 -13.61 -25.24
CA ALA A 997 -17.09 -12.77 -26.13
C ALA A 997 -17.65 -11.54 -25.40
N HIS A 998 -18.23 -11.72 -24.20
CA HIS A 998 -18.76 -10.63 -23.37
C HIS A 998 -17.78 -10.15 -22.30
N TYR A 999 -16.52 -9.99 -22.70
CA TYR A 999 -15.40 -9.66 -21.82
C TYR A 999 -15.60 -8.39 -20.95
N SER A 1000 -15.15 -8.46 -19.69
CA SER A 1000 -14.99 -7.31 -18.79
C SER A 1000 -13.73 -7.42 -17.92
N TYR A 1001 -13.25 -6.31 -17.37
CA TYR A 1001 -12.01 -6.25 -16.58
C TYR A 1001 -12.09 -7.00 -15.25
N MET A 1002 -13.23 -6.87 -14.56
CA MET A 1002 -13.51 -7.47 -13.25
C MET A 1002 -14.18 -8.84 -13.34
N GLY A 1003 -14.51 -9.31 -14.55
CA GLY A 1003 -15.48 -10.38 -14.77
C GLY A 1003 -16.90 -9.96 -14.41
N LYS A 1004 -17.88 -10.82 -14.67
CA LYS A 1004 -19.27 -10.62 -14.25
C LYS A 1004 -19.34 -10.35 -12.73
N PRO A 1005 -20.20 -9.44 -12.25
CA PRO A 1005 -20.44 -9.27 -10.82
C PRO A 1005 -20.86 -10.59 -10.16
N SER A 1006 -20.41 -10.81 -8.93
CA SER A 1006 -20.80 -11.97 -8.12
C SER A 1006 -22.23 -11.78 -7.60
N VAL A 1007 -23.06 -12.83 -7.69
CA VAL A 1007 -24.48 -12.81 -7.29
C VAL A 1007 -24.80 -14.12 -6.56
N GLU A 1008 -25.24 -13.99 -5.31
CA GLU A 1008 -25.82 -15.09 -4.52
C GLU A 1008 -27.28 -15.31 -4.98
N LEU A 1009 -27.70 -16.57 -5.14
CA LEU A 1009 -28.98 -16.99 -5.73
C LEU A 1009 -30.16 -17.00 -4.75
#